data_AF-A0A3B4UEJ9-F1
#
_entry.id   AF-A0A3B4UEJ9-F1
#
_cell.length_a   1.000
_cell.length_b   1.000
_cell.length_c   1.000
_cell.angle_alpha   90.00
_cell.angle_beta   90.00
_cell.angle_gamma   90.00
#
_symmetry.space_group_name_H-M   'P 1'
#
loop_
_entity.id
_entity.type
_entity.pdbx_description
1 polymer ?
#
loop_
_entity_poly.entity_id
_entity_poly.type
_entity_poly.pdbx_seq_one_letter_code
_entity_poly.pdbx_strand_id
1 'polypeptide(L)'
;MSASVAVYRDIYTEDRFKQAYGSEESTNGSLRLREKLAGRCRCSKRAFLHLLRERVPIFNWLPRYRLKKWLLGDTIGGLTVGILHIPQGMAFALLTSVAPIFGLYTSFFPVVLYMFFGTGRHVSTGTFAVVSLMTGSVVEQLVPTPLELNSSSSEAADFEAQRIGVASAVALLSGIIMLCMCGLQLGFLSTYLSEPIVKAFTSAAAFHVTISQLQSMLGLRLPRHTGTFSLFKTVASVMENLPHTNMAELLISMVCLAVLVPVKEINMRYRQRLRTPIPVEILTVIVATGVAYASSLDSSYNIEIVGHIPAGFPKPRMPALHTFPDIAGDTVAITFVGYAVSVSLAMIYADKHGYSIHPNQELLAHGISNTISSFFNCFPSSATLATTNILESAGGYTQLSGLFTSLVVLIVLLLIGPLFYFLPKAVLACINVTSLRQMFLQFQDLPELWRISKIDFLVWLVTWLSVVVLNVDLGLAIGVVFSMMTVICRTQRAGCSVLGRASNTEIYRPLENHSKCYEVPGVKILTYNGPIYYGNRSFFREEMSRLLGLTPEKIRSWEKARKALEKREREATINTVERGIANTSFNSENEFFKSALLILSDVQAVLIDCSSVTFVDVAGARLFTQMCTECQKVGVHVYLANCNESVLKILTSSGLMNYMNPQHIFVTVHDAVMYIQQQKEKPPENTMTVWV
;
A
#
# COMPACT_ATOMS: atom_id res chain seq x y z
N MET A 1 12.57 17.17 37.40
CA MET A 1 12.43 16.16 38.46
C MET A 1 13.23 14.94 38.05
N SER A 2 14.26 14.55 38.79
CA SER A 2 15.00 13.31 38.56
C SER A 2 14.49 12.26 39.55
N ALA A 3 13.82 11.22 39.08
CA ALA A 3 13.56 10.03 39.87
C ALA A 3 14.81 9.13 39.80
N SER A 4 15.26 8.57 40.94
CA SER A 4 16.29 7.54 40.97
C SER A 4 15.67 6.15 40.81
N VAL A 5 16.35 5.26 40.09
CA VAL A 5 15.92 3.88 39.86
C VAL A 5 16.93 2.96 40.54
N ALA A 6 16.48 2.16 41.51
CA ALA A 6 17.27 1.12 42.17
C ALA A 6 16.50 -0.20 42.08
N VAL A 7 17.13 -1.22 41.48
CA VAL A 7 16.53 -2.54 41.25
C VAL A 7 17.47 -3.59 41.82
N TYR A 8 16.95 -4.41 42.74
CA TYR A 8 17.67 -5.54 43.33
C TYR A 8 16.90 -6.82 42.99
N ARG A 9 17.50 -7.69 42.18
CA ARG A 9 16.90 -8.96 41.74
C ARG A 9 17.99 -9.94 41.31
N ASP A 10 17.61 -11.21 41.19
CA ASP A 10 18.47 -12.25 40.65
C ASP A 10 18.62 -12.15 39.12
N ILE A 11 19.67 -12.81 38.62
CA ILE A 11 19.96 -12.99 37.19
C ILE A 11 19.05 -14.09 36.66
N TYR A 12 18.25 -13.76 35.62
CA TYR A 12 17.33 -14.70 34.99
C TYR A 12 17.81 -15.15 33.61
N THR A 13 17.95 -16.46 33.45
CA THR A 13 17.92 -17.10 32.13
C THR A 13 16.48 -17.25 31.65
N GLU A 14 16.27 -17.40 30.35
CA GLU A 14 14.94 -17.55 29.76
C GLU A 14 14.19 -18.76 30.34
N ASP A 15 14.90 -19.89 30.53
CA ASP A 15 14.35 -21.11 31.12
C ASP A 15 13.95 -20.93 32.59
N ARG A 16 14.81 -20.30 33.41
CA ARG A 16 14.49 -19.99 34.81
C ARG A 16 13.33 -19.02 34.93
N PHE A 17 13.26 -18.03 34.04
CA PHE A 17 12.16 -17.08 34.01
C PHE A 17 10.84 -17.77 33.66
N LYS A 18 10.84 -18.66 32.66
CA LYS A 18 9.66 -19.47 32.31
C LYS A 18 9.25 -20.43 33.43
N GLN A 19 10.18 -21.02 34.17
CA GLN A 19 9.84 -21.86 35.32
C GLN A 19 9.24 -21.07 36.48
N ALA A 20 9.74 -19.85 36.72
CA ALA A 20 9.29 -19.00 37.83
C ALA A 20 7.98 -18.26 37.53
N TYR A 21 7.75 -17.84 36.28
CA TYR A 21 6.66 -16.93 35.89
C TYR A 21 5.87 -17.38 34.67
N GLY A 22 6.22 -18.51 34.05
CA GLY A 22 5.48 -19.05 32.91
C GLY A 22 4.08 -19.54 33.31
N SER A 23 3.14 -19.44 32.38
CA SER A 23 1.85 -20.13 32.53
C SER A 23 2.02 -21.59 32.11
N GLU A 24 1.30 -22.52 32.74
CA GLU A 24 1.18 -23.89 32.22
C GLU A 24 0.66 -23.79 30.78
N GLU A 25 1.52 -24.03 29.79
CA GLU A 25 1.08 -24.07 28.41
C GLU A 25 -0.02 -25.12 28.34
N SER A 26 -1.25 -24.67 28.08
CA SER A 26 -2.29 -25.56 27.59
C SER A 26 -1.68 -26.26 26.39
N THR A 27 -1.42 -27.56 26.54
CA THR A 27 -1.07 -28.47 25.47
C THR A 27 -2.30 -28.55 24.57
N ASN A 28 -2.56 -27.48 23.82
CA ASN A 28 -3.43 -27.45 22.66
C ASN A 28 -2.68 -28.20 21.57
N GLY A 29 -2.53 -29.52 21.78
CA GLY A 29 -2.20 -30.44 20.74
C GLY A 29 -3.17 -30.18 19.60
N SER A 30 -2.63 -29.79 18.45
CA SER A 30 -3.22 -29.90 17.11
C SER A 30 -4.73 -30.20 17.13
N LEU A 31 -5.55 -29.23 17.57
CA LEU A 31 -6.99 -29.35 17.40
C LEU A 31 -7.22 -29.39 15.89
N ARG A 32 -7.62 -30.57 15.41
CA ARG A 32 -7.77 -30.89 13.99
C ARG A 32 -8.55 -29.75 13.34
N LEU A 33 -8.02 -29.22 12.24
CA LEU A 33 -8.63 -28.14 11.45
C LEU A 33 -10.15 -28.33 11.27
N ARG A 34 -10.56 -29.60 11.17
CA ARG A 34 -11.93 -30.09 11.07
C ARG A 34 -12.84 -29.71 12.25
N GLU A 35 -12.37 -29.67 13.49
CA GLU A 35 -13.16 -29.26 14.66
C GLU A 35 -13.27 -27.74 14.75
N LYS A 36 -12.23 -26.99 14.36
CA LYS A 36 -12.28 -25.53 14.21
C LYS A 36 -13.25 -25.11 13.09
N LEU A 37 -13.32 -25.88 12.00
CA LEU A 37 -14.27 -25.69 10.91
C LEU A 37 -15.70 -26.11 11.30
N ALA A 38 -15.87 -27.25 11.98
CA ALA A 38 -17.17 -27.72 12.46
C ALA A 38 -17.81 -26.77 13.48
N GLY A 39 -17.00 -26.14 14.35
CA GLY A 39 -17.46 -25.08 15.27
C GLY A 39 -17.92 -23.80 14.56
N ARG A 40 -17.35 -23.46 13.40
CA ARG A 40 -17.76 -22.31 12.56
C ARG A 40 -19.03 -22.56 11.76
N CYS A 41 -19.42 -23.81 11.54
CA CYS A 41 -20.58 -24.19 10.72
C CYS A 41 -21.90 -24.34 11.50
N ARG A 42 -21.96 -24.01 12.80
CA ARG A 42 -23.24 -23.85 13.53
C ARG A 42 -23.78 -22.43 13.31
N CYS A 43 -24.48 -22.22 12.18
CA CYS A 43 -25.19 -20.97 11.90
C CYS A 43 -26.38 -20.78 12.85
N SER A 44 -26.13 -20.24 14.04
CA SER A 44 -27.17 -19.68 14.90
C SER A 44 -27.76 -18.42 14.25
N LYS A 45 -29.05 -18.15 14.46
CA LYS A 45 -29.70 -16.88 14.02
C LYS A 45 -28.88 -15.66 14.44
N ARG A 46 -28.23 -15.70 15.62
CA ARG A 46 -27.35 -14.63 16.11
C ARG A 46 -26.08 -14.46 15.27
N ALA A 47 -25.49 -15.54 14.77
CA ALA A 47 -24.30 -15.48 13.91
C ALA A 47 -24.64 -14.92 12.53
N PHE A 48 -25.81 -15.26 11.97
CA PHE A 48 -26.30 -14.65 10.73
C PHE A 48 -26.57 -13.14 10.89
N LEU A 49 -27.24 -12.73 11.97
CA LEU A 49 -27.45 -11.31 12.31
C LEU A 49 -26.12 -10.56 12.49
N HIS A 50 -25.12 -11.20 13.10
CA HIS A 50 -23.78 -10.64 13.24
C HIS A 50 -23.10 -10.46 11.87
N LEU A 51 -23.15 -11.48 11.01
CA LEU A 51 -22.58 -11.43 9.66
C LEU A 51 -23.26 -10.36 8.79
N LEU A 52 -24.59 -10.25 8.86
CA LEU A 52 -25.34 -9.21 8.16
C LEU A 52 -24.93 -7.82 8.63
N ARG A 53 -24.74 -7.65 9.94
CA ARG A 53 -24.30 -6.39 10.56
C ARG A 53 -22.85 -6.03 10.20
N GLU A 54 -21.97 -7.00 9.99
CA GLU A 54 -20.60 -6.76 9.53
C GLU A 54 -20.54 -6.44 8.03
N ARG A 55 -21.32 -7.15 7.20
CA ARG A 55 -21.27 -7.03 5.73
C ARG A 55 -22.14 -5.92 5.16
N VAL A 56 -23.07 -5.39 5.94
CA VAL A 56 -23.94 -4.28 5.54
C VAL A 56 -23.82 -3.16 6.58
N PRO A 57 -22.79 -2.27 6.45
CA PRO A 57 -22.48 -1.24 7.43
C PRO A 57 -23.61 -0.27 7.73
N ILE A 58 -24.62 -0.12 6.85
CA ILE A 58 -25.78 0.75 7.11
C ILE A 58 -26.51 0.40 8.42
N PHE A 59 -26.58 -0.88 8.78
CA PHE A 59 -27.21 -1.30 10.04
C PHE A 59 -26.39 -0.92 11.29
N ASN A 60 -25.10 -0.56 11.14
CA ASN A 60 -24.26 -0.09 12.23
C ASN A 60 -24.36 1.42 12.45
N TRP A 61 -24.29 2.20 11.36
CA TRP A 61 -24.21 3.65 11.46
C TRP A 61 -25.57 4.33 11.52
N LEU A 62 -26.58 3.80 10.81
CA LEU A 62 -27.92 4.42 10.75
C LEU A 62 -28.59 4.53 12.13
N PRO A 63 -28.57 3.51 13.02
CA PRO A 63 -29.14 3.64 14.36
C PRO A 63 -28.38 4.61 15.28
N ARG A 64 -27.10 4.87 14.99
CA ARG A 64 -26.24 5.80 15.76
C ARG A 64 -26.26 7.22 15.18
N TYR A 65 -27.11 7.47 14.19
CA TYR A 65 -27.15 8.73 13.48
C TYR A 65 -27.75 9.87 14.33
N ARG A 66 -27.00 10.97 14.48
CA ARG A 66 -27.44 12.14 15.26
C ARG A 66 -28.14 13.16 14.35
N LEU A 67 -29.44 12.96 14.14
CA LEU A 67 -30.29 13.76 13.24
C LEU A 67 -30.06 15.28 13.39
N LYS A 68 -30.10 15.82 14.61
CA LYS A 68 -29.99 17.27 14.84
C LYS A 68 -28.63 17.87 14.45
N LYS A 69 -27.54 17.09 14.50
CA LYS A 69 -26.18 17.60 14.27
C LYS A 69 -25.68 17.32 12.85
N TRP A 70 -25.98 16.13 12.32
CA TRP A 70 -25.36 15.65 11.07
C TRP A 70 -26.23 15.87 9.84
N LEU A 71 -27.56 15.98 10.00
CA LEU A 71 -28.48 16.06 8.84
C LEU A 71 -28.20 17.29 7.97
N LEU A 72 -27.95 18.45 8.57
CA LEU A 72 -27.69 19.68 7.82
C LEU A 72 -26.40 19.55 6.98
N GLY A 73 -25.34 18.99 7.57
CA GLY A 73 -24.06 18.80 6.89
C GLY A 73 -24.16 17.77 5.77
N ASP A 74 -24.81 16.63 6.02
CA ASP A 74 -25.01 15.58 4.99
C ASP A 74 -25.93 16.06 3.86
N THR A 75 -26.94 16.89 4.16
CA THR A 75 -27.84 17.48 3.16
C THR A 75 -27.09 18.48 2.29
N ILE A 76 -26.41 19.47 2.88
CA ILE A 76 -25.65 20.48 2.12
C ILE A 76 -24.53 19.82 1.33
N GLY A 77 -23.80 18.88 1.94
CA GLY A 77 -22.74 18.14 1.27
C GLY A 77 -23.26 17.31 0.10
N GLY A 78 -24.32 16.54 0.31
CA GLY A 78 -24.93 15.71 -0.73
C GLY A 78 -25.55 16.51 -1.87
N LEU A 79 -26.25 17.61 -1.59
CA LEU A 79 -26.75 18.51 -2.64
C LEU A 79 -25.59 19.12 -3.45
N THR A 80 -24.54 19.58 -2.78
CA THR A 80 -23.35 20.16 -3.45
C THR A 80 -22.69 19.14 -4.36
N VAL A 81 -22.45 17.92 -3.86
CA VAL A 81 -21.83 16.84 -4.64
C VAL A 81 -22.73 16.38 -5.78
N GLY A 82 -24.04 16.27 -5.55
CA GLY A 82 -25.04 15.94 -6.58
C GLY A 82 -25.03 16.93 -7.74
N ILE A 83 -24.93 18.23 -7.45
CA ILE A 83 -24.83 19.28 -8.48
C ILE A 83 -23.55 19.12 -9.31
N LEU A 84 -22.42 18.74 -8.70
CA LEU A 84 -21.14 18.55 -9.39
C LEU A 84 -21.10 17.25 -10.21
N HIS A 85 -21.77 16.20 -9.73
CA HIS A 85 -21.89 14.91 -10.43
C HIS A 85 -22.56 15.02 -11.79
N ILE A 86 -23.43 16.02 -12.01
CA ILE A 86 -24.14 16.22 -13.28
C ILE A 86 -23.14 16.51 -14.42
N PRO A 87 -22.41 17.65 -14.44
CA PRO A 87 -21.47 17.93 -15.51
C PRO A 87 -20.27 16.98 -15.51
N GLN A 88 -19.78 16.56 -14.34
CA GLN A 88 -18.64 15.64 -14.26
C GLN A 88 -18.98 14.26 -14.81
N GLY A 89 -20.15 13.71 -14.46
CA GLY A 89 -20.61 12.42 -14.97
C GLY A 89 -20.76 12.43 -16.49
N MET A 90 -21.37 13.48 -17.04
CA MET A 90 -21.49 13.67 -18.49
C MET A 90 -20.13 13.77 -19.19
N ALA A 91 -19.20 14.55 -18.64
CA ALA A 91 -17.85 14.68 -19.19
C ALA A 91 -17.05 13.37 -19.16
N PHE A 92 -17.20 12.58 -18.11
CA PHE A 92 -16.54 11.28 -17.97
C PHE A 92 -17.16 10.18 -18.83
N ALA A 93 -18.47 10.24 -19.10
CA ALA A 93 -19.08 9.37 -20.10
C ALA A 93 -18.50 9.61 -21.50
N LEU A 94 -18.26 10.87 -21.87
CA LEU A 94 -17.57 11.21 -23.12
C LEU A 94 -16.13 10.66 -23.15
N LEU A 95 -15.44 10.61 -22.00
CA LEU A 95 -14.13 9.95 -21.93
C LEU A 95 -14.22 8.44 -22.18
N THR A 96 -15.27 7.76 -21.71
CA THR A 96 -15.55 6.34 -22.00
C THR A 96 -16.05 6.09 -23.43
N SER A 97 -16.17 7.13 -24.25
CA SER A 97 -16.62 7.06 -25.64
C SER A 97 -18.08 6.64 -25.80
N VAL A 98 -18.89 6.87 -24.76
CA VAL A 98 -20.35 6.63 -24.74
C VAL A 98 -21.11 7.95 -24.55
N ALA A 99 -22.42 7.93 -24.74
CA ALA A 99 -23.24 9.12 -24.59
C ALA A 99 -23.27 9.67 -23.14
N PRO A 100 -23.41 11.00 -22.95
CA PRO A 100 -23.41 11.65 -21.63
C PRO A 100 -24.40 11.09 -20.60
N ILE A 101 -25.54 10.55 -21.06
CA ILE A 101 -26.58 10.01 -20.17
C ILE A 101 -26.08 8.85 -19.29
N PHE A 102 -25.22 7.99 -19.83
CA PHE A 102 -24.67 6.85 -19.07
C PHE A 102 -23.77 7.31 -17.91
N GLY A 103 -23.23 8.52 -18.00
CA GLY A 103 -22.53 9.19 -16.90
C GLY A 103 -23.46 9.52 -15.75
N LEU A 104 -24.66 10.02 -16.04
CA LEU A 104 -25.67 10.32 -15.04
C LEU A 104 -26.18 9.04 -14.34
N TYR A 105 -26.35 7.93 -15.09
CA TYR A 105 -26.68 6.64 -14.51
C TYR A 105 -25.58 6.11 -13.59
N THR A 106 -24.31 6.22 -14.01
CA THR A 106 -23.14 5.82 -13.23
C THR A 106 -22.91 6.72 -12.01
N SER A 107 -23.41 7.96 -12.02
CA SER A 107 -23.44 8.85 -10.85
C SER A 107 -24.64 8.60 -9.92
N PHE A 108 -25.60 7.75 -10.30
CA PHE A 108 -26.78 7.41 -9.50
C PHE A 108 -26.65 6.02 -8.86
N PHE A 109 -26.65 4.94 -9.66
CA PHE A 109 -26.77 3.58 -9.14
C PHE A 109 -25.62 3.19 -8.19
N PRO A 110 -24.35 3.42 -8.57
CA PRO A 110 -23.23 3.10 -7.69
C PRO A 110 -23.22 3.84 -6.35
N VAL A 111 -23.69 5.09 -6.34
CA VAL A 111 -23.76 5.93 -5.13
C VAL A 111 -24.78 5.39 -4.15
N VAL A 112 -25.97 5.04 -4.65
CA VAL A 112 -27.02 4.41 -3.84
C VAL A 112 -26.51 3.09 -3.25
N LEU A 113 -25.85 2.25 -4.06
CA LEU A 113 -25.34 0.96 -3.60
C LEU A 113 -24.20 1.12 -2.57
N TYR A 114 -23.28 2.05 -2.80
CA TYR A 114 -22.18 2.31 -1.87
C TYR A 114 -22.68 2.83 -0.51
N MET A 115 -23.77 3.59 -0.46
CA MET A 115 -24.39 4.01 0.80
C MET A 115 -24.75 2.83 1.73
N PHE A 116 -25.16 1.68 1.17
CA PHE A 116 -25.53 0.50 1.95
C PHE A 116 -24.33 -0.32 2.42
N PHE A 117 -23.34 -0.50 1.54
CA PHE A 117 -22.25 -1.47 1.73
C PHE A 117 -20.90 -0.84 2.11
N GLY A 118 -20.70 0.45 1.84
CA GLY A 118 -19.45 1.18 2.06
C GLY A 118 -19.16 1.48 3.52
N THR A 119 -17.86 1.50 3.87
CA THR A 119 -17.37 1.87 5.20
C THR A 119 -16.80 3.29 5.26
N GLY A 120 -16.34 3.82 4.13
CA GLY A 120 -15.90 5.21 3.98
C GLY A 120 -17.04 6.18 4.24
N ARG A 121 -16.96 6.99 5.32
CA ARG A 121 -18.05 7.93 5.66
C ARG A 121 -18.09 9.16 4.77
N HIS A 122 -16.93 9.61 4.30
CA HIS A 122 -16.77 10.83 3.52
C HIS A 122 -16.47 10.54 2.04
N VAL A 123 -16.31 9.26 1.68
CA VAL A 123 -16.00 8.82 0.32
C VAL A 123 -17.22 9.07 -0.57
N SER A 124 -17.01 9.81 -1.66
CA SER A 124 -17.99 9.95 -2.73
C SER A 124 -17.61 9.04 -3.89
N THR A 125 -18.41 8.00 -4.10
CA THR A 125 -18.32 7.14 -5.28
C THR A 125 -19.02 7.75 -6.48
N GLY A 126 -18.71 7.30 -7.68
CA GLY A 126 -19.38 7.72 -8.92
C GLY A 126 -18.47 7.50 -10.12
N THR A 127 -18.55 8.41 -11.08
CA THR A 127 -17.66 8.43 -12.24
C THR A 127 -16.26 8.91 -11.86
N PHE A 128 -15.22 8.26 -12.38
CA PHE A 128 -13.82 8.63 -12.15
C PHE A 128 -13.05 8.74 -13.47
N ALA A 129 -12.32 9.85 -13.64
CA ALA A 129 -11.63 10.22 -14.89
C ALA A 129 -10.73 9.10 -15.45
N VAL A 130 -9.93 8.47 -14.59
CA VAL A 130 -8.91 7.51 -15.02
C VAL A 130 -9.55 6.18 -15.44
N VAL A 131 -10.48 5.67 -14.62
CA VAL A 131 -11.27 4.48 -14.96
C VAL A 131 -12.08 4.72 -16.23
N SER A 132 -12.59 5.95 -16.43
CA SER A 132 -13.32 6.33 -17.64
C SER A 132 -12.43 6.34 -18.89
N LEU A 133 -11.22 6.90 -18.78
CA LEU A 133 -10.24 6.88 -19.87
C LEU A 133 -9.81 5.46 -20.25
N MET A 134 -9.52 4.62 -19.25
CA MET A 134 -9.13 3.22 -19.48
C MET A 134 -10.27 2.41 -20.12
N THR A 135 -11.51 2.60 -19.65
CA THR A 135 -12.68 1.95 -20.23
C THR A 135 -12.91 2.44 -21.67
N GLY A 136 -12.73 3.74 -21.95
CA GLY A 136 -12.83 4.30 -23.30
C GLY A 136 -11.84 3.68 -24.28
N SER A 137 -10.60 3.43 -23.85
CA SER A 137 -9.59 2.73 -24.66
C SER A 137 -10.06 1.32 -25.08
N VAL A 138 -10.68 0.57 -24.17
CA VAL A 138 -11.21 -0.76 -24.44
C VAL A 138 -12.41 -0.70 -25.38
N VAL A 139 -13.32 0.24 -25.15
CA VAL A 139 -14.52 0.45 -25.99
C VAL A 139 -14.14 0.81 -27.42
N GLU A 140 -13.17 1.71 -27.60
CA GLU A 140 -12.72 2.13 -28.94
C GLU A 140 -11.92 1.06 -29.67
N GLN A 141 -11.20 0.19 -28.94
CA GLN A 141 -10.49 -0.93 -29.53
C GLN A 141 -11.44 -2.00 -30.09
N LEU A 142 -12.53 -2.30 -29.36
CA LEU A 142 -13.52 -3.29 -29.77
C LEU A 142 -14.56 -2.74 -30.74
N VAL A 143 -14.93 -1.46 -30.59
CA VAL A 143 -15.95 -0.78 -31.39
C VAL A 143 -15.37 0.54 -31.91
N PRO A 144 -14.43 0.48 -32.89
CA PRO A 144 -13.82 1.67 -33.47
C PRO A 144 -14.85 2.54 -34.17
N THR A 145 -14.68 3.86 -34.08
CA THR A 145 -15.56 4.81 -34.77
C THR A 145 -15.39 4.68 -36.28
N PRO A 146 -16.45 4.37 -37.05
CA PRO A 146 -16.35 4.36 -38.51
C PRO A 146 -16.15 5.79 -39.04
N LEU A 147 -15.35 5.93 -40.10
CA LEU A 147 -14.95 7.21 -40.68
C LEU A 147 -16.11 7.98 -41.36
N GLU A 148 -17.20 7.29 -41.70
CA GLU A 148 -18.40 7.89 -42.30
C GLU A 148 -19.66 7.39 -41.58
N LEU A 149 -19.98 7.98 -40.42
CA LEU A 149 -21.28 7.77 -39.77
C LEU A 149 -22.20 8.93 -40.14
N ASN A 150 -23.18 8.70 -41.02
CA ASN A 150 -24.28 9.66 -41.20
C ASN A 150 -25.09 9.69 -39.90
N SER A 151 -25.18 10.86 -39.26
CA SER A 151 -25.77 11.08 -37.94
C SER A 151 -27.31 10.87 -37.85
N SER A 152 -27.93 10.29 -38.88
CA SER A 152 -29.38 10.21 -39.07
C SER A 152 -29.94 8.79 -39.30
N SER A 153 -29.16 7.71 -39.13
CA SER A 153 -29.62 6.32 -39.36
C SER A 153 -29.80 5.50 -38.08
N SER A 154 -30.59 4.41 -38.18
CA SER A 154 -30.71 3.35 -37.16
C SER A 154 -29.34 2.81 -36.70
N GLU A 155 -28.33 2.91 -37.57
CA GLU A 155 -26.97 2.42 -37.33
C GLU A 155 -26.26 3.22 -36.24
N ALA A 156 -26.56 4.51 -36.07
CA ALA A 156 -25.98 5.32 -34.99
C ALA A 156 -26.49 4.88 -33.61
N ALA A 157 -27.77 4.53 -33.51
CA ALA A 157 -28.37 4.01 -32.29
C ALA A 157 -27.85 2.61 -31.95
N ASP A 158 -27.68 1.75 -32.96
CA ASP A 158 -27.11 0.41 -32.79
C ASP A 158 -25.63 0.48 -32.38
N PHE A 159 -24.88 1.41 -32.96
CA PHE A 159 -23.48 1.68 -32.60
C PHE A 159 -23.33 2.15 -31.16
N GLU A 160 -24.17 3.09 -30.71
CA GLU A 160 -24.17 3.54 -29.32
C GLU A 160 -24.53 2.39 -28.36
N ALA A 161 -25.50 1.56 -28.75
CA ALA A 161 -25.90 0.38 -27.98
C ALA A 161 -24.76 -0.65 -27.84
N GLN A 162 -23.95 -0.85 -28.89
CA GLN A 162 -22.76 -1.70 -28.83
C GLN A 162 -21.70 -1.14 -27.89
N ARG A 163 -21.39 0.16 -27.99
CA ARG A 163 -20.37 0.81 -27.14
C ARG A 163 -20.72 0.73 -25.65
N ILE A 164 -21.96 1.02 -25.28
CA ILE A 164 -22.40 0.90 -23.89
C ILE A 164 -22.49 -0.57 -23.45
N GLY A 165 -22.81 -1.49 -24.36
CA GLY A 165 -22.78 -2.94 -24.10
C GLY A 165 -21.38 -3.42 -23.68
N VAL A 166 -20.32 -2.91 -24.32
CA VAL A 166 -18.93 -3.19 -23.94
C VAL A 166 -18.56 -2.50 -22.62
N ALA A 167 -18.87 -1.21 -22.46
CA ALA A 167 -18.53 -0.48 -21.23
C ALA A 167 -19.22 -1.08 -19.98
N SER A 168 -20.48 -1.52 -20.11
CA SER A 168 -21.21 -2.23 -19.06
C SER A 168 -20.67 -3.66 -18.83
N ALA A 169 -20.15 -4.33 -19.86
CA ALA A 169 -19.48 -5.62 -19.70
C ALA A 169 -18.19 -5.50 -18.87
N VAL A 170 -17.40 -4.44 -19.11
CA VAL A 170 -16.23 -4.10 -18.26
C VAL A 170 -16.67 -3.84 -16.82
N ALA A 171 -17.78 -3.13 -16.60
CA ALA A 171 -18.31 -2.86 -15.26
C ALA A 171 -18.73 -4.15 -14.53
N LEU A 172 -19.44 -5.04 -15.23
CA LEU A 172 -19.88 -6.33 -14.69
C LEU A 172 -18.68 -7.21 -14.34
N LEU A 173 -17.73 -7.37 -15.26
CA LEU A 173 -16.55 -8.19 -15.04
C LEU A 173 -15.66 -7.59 -13.95
N SER A 174 -15.51 -6.26 -13.89
CA SER A 174 -14.81 -5.59 -12.79
C SER A 174 -15.46 -5.86 -11.44
N GLY A 175 -16.80 -5.77 -11.36
CA GLY A 175 -17.56 -6.10 -10.16
C GLY A 175 -17.35 -7.56 -9.72
N ILE A 176 -17.39 -8.50 -10.65
CA ILE A 176 -17.13 -9.93 -10.39
C ILE A 176 -15.70 -10.14 -9.88
N ILE A 177 -14.70 -9.52 -10.50
CA ILE A 177 -13.30 -9.62 -10.06
C ILE A 177 -13.14 -9.08 -8.63
N MET A 178 -13.74 -7.93 -8.30
CA MET A 178 -13.72 -7.40 -6.94
C MET A 178 -14.42 -8.33 -5.92
N LEU A 179 -15.53 -8.95 -6.29
CA LEU A 179 -16.22 -9.94 -5.44
C LEU A 179 -15.36 -11.21 -5.23
N CYS A 180 -14.69 -11.69 -6.28
CA CYS A 180 -13.74 -12.80 -6.20
C CYS A 180 -12.56 -12.46 -5.29
N MET A 181 -11.97 -11.27 -5.47
CA MET A 181 -10.92 -10.75 -4.59
C MET A 181 -11.40 -10.66 -3.13
N CYS A 182 -12.69 -10.37 -2.89
CA CYS A 182 -13.27 -10.29 -1.54
C CYS A 182 -13.39 -11.67 -0.91
N GLY A 183 -13.85 -12.66 -1.68
CA GLY A 183 -13.90 -14.06 -1.27
C GLY A 183 -12.52 -14.61 -0.90
N LEU A 184 -11.49 -14.21 -1.65
CA LEU A 184 -10.09 -14.55 -1.42
C LEU A 184 -9.41 -13.68 -0.34
N GLN A 185 -10.12 -12.72 0.25
CA GLN A 185 -9.60 -11.78 1.25
C GLN A 185 -8.37 -10.96 0.78
N LEU A 186 -8.29 -10.65 -0.52
CA LEU A 186 -7.19 -9.90 -1.14
C LEU A 186 -7.19 -8.40 -0.78
N GLY A 187 -8.01 -7.95 0.17
CA GLY A 187 -7.99 -6.60 0.69
C GLY A 187 -6.65 -6.18 1.31
N PHE A 188 -5.81 -7.14 1.73
CA PHE A 188 -4.44 -6.85 2.18
C PHE A 188 -3.59 -6.18 1.11
N LEU A 189 -3.94 -6.31 -0.17
CA LEU A 189 -3.23 -5.68 -1.28
C LEU A 189 -3.23 -4.15 -1.17
N SER A 190 -4.18 -3.56 -0.45
CA SER A 190 -4.19 -2.12 -0.15
C SER A 190 -2.99 -1.67 0.70
N THR A 191 -2.38 -2.57 1.47
CA THR A 191 -1.19 -2.26 2.29
C THR A 191 0.04 -1.94 1.43
N TYR A 192 0.10 -2.43 0.19
CA TYR A 192 1.21 -2.17 -0.73
C TYR A 192 1.04 -0.89 -1.57
N LEU A 193 -0.14 -0.27 -1.51
CA LEU A 193 -0.42 1.00 -2.20
C LEU A 193 -0.04 2.16 -1.27
N SER A 194 1.24 2.51 -1.26
CA SER A 194 1.73 3.62 -0.47
C SER A 194 1.16 4.96 -0.99
N GLU A 195 1.00 5.93 -0.08
CA GLU A 195 0.51 7.27 -0.43
C GLU A 195 1.30 7.93 -1.59
N PRO A 196 2.65 7.83 -1.66
CA PRO A 196 3.41 8.35 -2.80
C PRO A 196 3.04 7.72 -4.15
N ILE A 197 2.77 6.41 -4.21
CA ILE A 197 2.35 5.74 -5.43
C ILE A 197 1.01 6.30 -5.90
N VAL A 198 0.05 6.42 -4.98
CA VAL A 198 -1.31 6.90 -5.30
C VAL A 198 -1.26 8.34 -5.79
N LYS A 199 -0.50 9.23 -5.12
CA LYS A 199 -0.32 10.62 -5.57
C LYS A 199 0.38 10.69 -6.94
N ALA A 200 1.47 9.94 -7.15
CA ALA A 200 2.16 9.90 -8.44
C ALA A 200 1.22 9.45 -9.56
N PHE A 201 0.48 8.37 -9.31
CA PHE A 201 -0.50 7.79 -10.22
C PHE A 201 -1.61 8.78 -10.57
N THR A 202 -2.29 9.38 -9.58
CA THR A 202 -3.39 10.32 -9.84
C THR A 202 -2.93 11.58 -10.57
N SER A 203 -1.73 12.07 -10.26
CA SER A 203 -1.12 13.21 -10.94
C SER A 203 -0.78 12.89 -12.41
N ALA A 204 -0.16 11.74 -12.67
CA ALA A 204 0.16 11.31 -14.03
C ALA A 204 -1.10 11.01 -14.86
N ALA A 205 -2.13 10.43 -14.24
CA ALA A 205 -3.39 10.16 -14.91
C ALA A 205 -4.16 11.46 -15.21
N ALA A 206 -4.02 12.50 -14.39
CA ALA A 206 -4.57 13.82 -14.69
C ALA A 206 -3.94 14.44 -15.96
N PHE A 207 -2.65 14.21 -16.22
CA PHE A 207 -1.99 14.58 -17.49
C PHE A 207 -2.62 13.87 -18.69
N HIS A 208 -2.76 12.54 -18.62
CA HIS A 208 -3.42 11.75 -19.68
C HIS A 208 -4.84 12.24 -19.99
N VAL A 209 -5.64 12.48 -18.94
CA VAL A 209 -6.99 12.99 -19.12
C VAL A 209 -6.98 14.39 -19.73
N THR A 210 -6.10 15.29 -19.28
CA THR A 210 -6.02 16.67 -19.79
C THR A 210 -5.67 16.69 -21.28
N ILE A 211 -4.72 15.86 -21.70
CA ILE A 211 -4.33 15.72 -23.12
C ILE A 211 -5.48 15.12 -23.95
N SER A 212 -6.18 14.11 -23.42
CA SER A 212 -7.36 13.55 -24.10
C SER A 212 -8.52 14.54 -24.21
N GLN A 213 -8.60 15.58 -23.37
CA GLN A 213 -9.64 16.60 -23.44
C GLN A 213 -9.29 17.74 -24.42
N LEU A 214 -8.03 17.87 -24.81
CA LEU A 214 -7.58 18.94 -25.69
C LEU A 214 -8.28 18.90 -27.06
N GLN A 215 -8.53 17.70 -27.60
CA GLN A 215 -9.29 17.52 -28.85
C GLN A 215 -10.70 18.15 -28.78
N SER A 216 -11.41 17.93 -27.67
CA SER A 216 -12.77 18.46 -27.46
C SER A 216 -12.78 19.95 -27.13
N MET A 217 -11.68 20.50 -26.61
CA MET A 217 -11.55 21.94 -26.37
C MET A 217 -11.26 22.72 -27.67
N LEU A 218 -10.62 22.06 -28.64
CA LEU A 218 -10.26 22.61 -29.95
C LEU A 218 -11.32 22.29 -31.04
N GLY A 219 -12.30 21.45 -30.75
CA GLY A 219 -13.28 20.98 -31.74
C GLY A 219 -12.69 20.11 -32.84
N LEU A 220 -11.66 19.33 -32.51
CA LEU A 220 -10.99 18.43 -33.42
C LEU A 220 -11.54 17.01 -33.28
N ARG A 221 -11.91 16.38 -34.39
CA ARG A 221 -12.32 14.97 -34.46
C ARG A 221 -11.11 14.11 -34.81
N LEU A 222 -10.37 13.68 -33.79
CA LEU A 222 -9.16 12.86 -33.97
C LEU A 222 -9.40 11.42 -33.51
N PRO A 223 -8.81 10.43 -34.19
CA PRO A 223 -8.78 9.07 -33.69
C PRO A 223 -7.93 9.02 -32.42
N ARG A 224 -8.40 8.31 -31.41
CA ARG A 224 -7.66 8.12 -30.17
C ARG A 224 -6.58 7.06 -30.36
N HIS A 225 -5.38 7.37 -29.88
CA HIS A 225 -4.27 6.44 -29.89
C HIS A 225 -4.23 5.63 -28.61
N THR A 226 -4.19 4.31 -28.72
CA THR A 226 -4.04 3.38 -27.60
C THR A 226 -2.62 2.78 -27.56
N GLY A 227 -2.25 2.20 -26.42
CA GLY A 227 -0.95 1.54 -26.23
C GLY A 227 0.19 2.47 -25.81
N THR A 228 1.41 1.92 -25.73
CA THR A 228 2.58 2.64 -25.18
C THR A 228 2.85 3.94 -25.94
N PHE A 229 3.25 4.99 -25.20
CA PHE A 229 3.44 6.35 -25.71
C PHE A 229 2.17 6.99 -26.31
N SER A 230 0.97 6.51 -25.95
CA SER A 230 -0.32 7.08 -26.40
C SER A 230 -0.42 8.59 -26.20
N LEU A 231 0.06 9.08 -25.05
CA LEU A 231 0.07 10.49 -24.68
C LEU A 231 0.85 11.32 -25.70
N PHE A 232 2.07 10.91 -26.04
CA PHE A 232 2.90 11.62 -27.00
C PHE A 232 2.33 11.58 -28.42
N LYS A 233 1.76 10.43 -28.83
CA LYS A 233 1.08 10.29 -30.12
C LYS A 233 -0.14 11.20 -30.22
N THR A 234 -0.92 11.29 -29.15
CA THR A 234 -2.10 12.17 -29.09
C THR A 234 -1.69 13.63 -29.16
N VAL A 235 -0.65 14.05 -28.43
CA VAL A 235 -0.10 15.41 -28.52
C VAL A 235 0.38 15.70 -29.94
N ALA A 236 1.14 14.79 -30.56
CA ALA A 236 1.61 14.97 -31.94
C ALA A 236 0.45 15.12 -32.93
N SER A 237 -0.58 14.27 -32.83
CA SER A 237 -1.78 14.34 -33.68
C SER A 237 -2.55 15.65 -33.49
N VAL A 238 -2.68 16.15 -32.26
CA VAL A 238 -3.30 17.46 -31.99
C VAL A 238 -2.47 18.60 -32.58
N MET A 239 -1.14 18.54 -32.45
CA MET A 239 -0.25 19.58 -33.00
C MET A 239 -0.28 19.61 -34.54
N GLU A 240 -0.36 18.46 -35.20
CA GLU A 240 -0.48 18.36 -36.66
C GLU A 240 -1.83 18.92 -37.16
N ASN A 241 -2.91 18.69 -36.42
CA ASN A 241 -4.26 19.12 -36.80
C ASN A 241 -4.68 20.48 -36.21
N LEU A 242 -3.77 21.19 -35.55
CA LEU A 242 -4.03 22.51 -34.96
C LEU A 242 -4.60 23.53 -35.96
N PRO A 243 -4.20 23.56 -37.24
CA PRO A 243 -4.79 24.48 -38.23
C PRO A 243 -6.29 24.22 -38.53
N HIS A 244 -6.78 23.00 -38.27
CA HIS A 244 -8.17 22.60 -38.53
C HIS A 244 -9.12 22.84 -37.34
N THR A 245 -8.67 23.58 -36.33
CA THR A 245 -9.42 23.89 -35.10
C THR A 245 -10.69 24.70 -35.40
N ASN A 246 -11.80 24.36 -34.75
CA ASN A 246 -13.01 25.17 -34.79
C ASN A 246 -12.83 26.40 -33.88
N MET A 247 -12.78 27.60 -34.48
CA MET A 247 -12.56 28.85 -33.74
C MET A 247 -13.66 29.16 -32.73
N ALA A 248 -14.91 28.76 -33.00
CA ALA A 248 -16.02 28.99 -32.09
C ALA A 248 -15.86 28.13 -30.82
N GLU A 249 -15.47 26.85 -30.97
CA GLU A 249 -15.20 25.97 -29.83
C GLU A 249 -13.98 26.41 -29.03
N LEU A 250 -12.91 26.84 -29.71
CA LEU A 250 -11.74 27.40 -29.05
C LEU A 250 -12.12 28.62 -28.20
N LEU A 251 -12.93 29.54 -28.73
CA LEU A 251 -13.38 30.72 -28.01
C LEU A 251 -14.25 30.34 -26.80
N ILE A 252 -15.20 29.41 -26.97
CA ILE A 252 -16.03 28.89 -25.88
C ILE A 252 -15.14 28.29 -24.78
N SER A 253 -14.16 27.46 -25.15
CA SER A 253 -13.21 26.84 -24.22
C SER A 253 -12.38 27.88 -23.47
N MET A 254 -11.86 28.89 -24.17
CA MET A 254 -11.07 29.97 -23.57
C MET A 254 -11.88 30.79 -22.58
N VAL A 255 -13.11 31.19 -22.94
CA VAL A 255 -14.01 31.92 -22.04
C VAL A 255 -14.41 31.05 -20.85
N CYS A 256 -14.72 29.77 -21.09
CA CYS A 256 -15.07 28.81 -20.05
C CYS A 256 -13.93 28.65 -19.02
N LEU A 257 -12.69 28.48 -19.47
CA LEU A 257 -11.52 28.41 -18.59
C LEU A 257 -11.27 29.72 -17.85
N ALA A 258 -11.40 30.87 -18.53
CA ALA A 258 -11.24 32.19 -17.94
C ALA A 258 -12.26 32.46 -16.82
N VAL A 259 -13.43 31.82 -16.86
CA VAL A 259 -14.43 31.89 -15.77
C VAL A 259 -14.16 30.82 -14.69
N LEU A 260 -13.97 29.56 -15.08
CA LEU A 260 -13.87 28.45 -14.14
C LEU A 260 -12.62 28.51 -13.25
N VAL A 261 -11.45 28.86 -13.82
CA VAL A 261 -10.18 28.84 -13.09
C VAL A 261 -10.14 29.90 -11.98
N PRO A 262 -10.41 31.20 -12.24
CA PRO A 262 -10.37 32.22 -11.20
C PRO A 262 -11.42 31.99 -10.10
N VAL A 263 -12.64 31.59 -10.47
CA VAL A 263 -13.70 31.34 -9.49
C VAL A 263 -13.34 30.17 -8.56
N LYS A 264 -12.73 29.10 -9.10
CA LYS A 264 -12.20 28.00 -8.27
C LYS A 264 -11.07 28.45 -7.34
N GLU A 265 -10.19 29.34 -7.82
CA GLU A 265 -9.11 29.87 -6.99
C GLU A 265 -9.63 30.76 -5.85
N ILE A 266 -10.63 31.61 -6.15
CA ILE A 266 -11.31 32.43 -5.15
C ILE A 266 -12.03 31.55 -4.11
N ASN A 267 -12.77 30.53 -4.57
CA ASN A 267 -13.45 29.57 -3.69
C ASN A 267 -12.47 28.89 -2.73
N MET A 268 -11.28 28.50 -3.21
CA MET A 268 -10.24 27.91 -2.38
C MET A 268 -9.63 28.92 -1.39
N ARG A 269 -9.28 30.12 -1.86
CA ARG A 269 -8.61 31.15 -1.04
C ARG A 269 -9.52 31.69 0.07
N TYR A 270 -10.82 31.85 -0.21
CA TYR A 270 -11.81 32.35 0.74
C TYR A 270 -12.66 31.24 1.38
N ARG A 271 -12.15 29.99 1.38
CA ARG A 271 -12.84 28.83 1.96
C ARG A 271 -13.27 29.03 3.41
N GLN A 272 -12.53 29.81 4.20
CA GLN A 272 -12.88 30.09 5.61
C GLN A 272 -14.03 31.10 5.77
N ARG A 273 -14.31 31.93 4.75
CA ARG A 273 -15.33 32.98 4.81
C ARG A 273 -16.62 32.58 4.10
N LEU A 274 -16.54 31.69 3.11
CA LEU A 274 -17.69 31.15 2.38
C LEU A 274 -18.25 29.91 3.11
N ARG A 275 -19.52 29.98 3.54
CA ARG A 275 -20.22 28.87 4.22
C ARG A 275 -20.46 27.66 3.32
N THR A 276 -20.59 27.88 2.01
CA THR A 276 -20.82 26.86 0.98
C THR A 276 -20.02 27.21 -0.28
N PRO A 277 -19.35 26.24 -0.94
CA PRO A 277 -18.62 26.49 -2.17
C PRO A 277 -19.60 26.90 -3.29
N ILE A 278 -19.23 27.89 -4.10
CA ILE A 278 -20.05 28.33 -5.23
C ILE A 278 -19.99 27.24 -6.31
N PRO A 279 -21.13 26.66 -6.75
CA PRO A 279 -21.16 25.61 -7.78
C PRO A 279 -20.98 26.23 -9.17
N VAL A 280 -19.77 26.72 -9.46
CA VAL A 280 -19.46 27.42 -10.72
C VAL A 280 -19.68 26.53 -11.95
N GLU A 281 -19.47 25.21 -11.82
CA GLU A 281 -19.57 24.26 -12.93
C GLU A 281 -20.99 24.21 -13.51
N ILE A 282 -22.03 24.12 -12.67
CA ILE A 282 -23.42 24.11 -13.15
C ILE A 282 -23.84 25.48 -13.69
N LEU A 283 -23.36 26.57 -13.08
CA LEU A 283 -23.67 27.92 -13.56
C LEU A 283 -23.08 28.13 -14.96
N THR A 284 -21.84 27.69 -15.18
CA THR A 284 -21.20 27.73 -16.50
C THR A 284 -21.97 26.86 -17.50
N VAL A 285 -22.44 25.67 -17.13
CA VAL A 285 -23.29 24.83 -17.98
C VAL A 285 -24.58 25.53 -18.36
N ILE A 286 -25.30 26.13 -17.40
CA ILE A 286 -26.58 26.81 -17.65
C ILE A 286 -26.37 28.01 -18.59
N VAL A 287 -25.38 28.86 -18.30
CA VAL A 287 -25.08 30.04 -19.12
C VAL A 287 -24.64 29.63 -20.52
N ALA A 288 -23.73 28.67 -20.64
CA ALA A 288 -23.25 28.22 -21.94
C ALA A 288 -24.36 27.58 -22.78
N THR A 289 -25.26 26.80 -22.16
CA THR A 289 -26.41 26.21 -22.86
C THR A 289 -27.38 27.29 -23.33
N GLY A 290 -27.66 28.30 -22.48
CA GLY A 290 -28.54 29.42 -22.84
C GLY A 290 -27.97 30.25 -23.99
N VAL A 291 -26.65 30.51 -23.98
CA VAL A 291 -25.96 31.21 -25.09
C VAL A 291 -25.94 30.36 -26.36
N ALA A 292 -25.66 29.05 -26.24
CA ALA A 292 -25.67 28.12 -27.37
C ALA A 292 -27.03 28.06 -28.06
N TYR A 293 -28.11 28.05 -27.27
CA TYR A 293 -29.49 28.10 -27.74
C TYR A 293 -29.85 29.45 -28.38
N ALA A 294 -29.57 30.56 -27.70
CA ALA A 294 -29.96 31.90 -28.16
C ALA A 294 -29.25 32.33 -29.45
N SER A 295 -27.98 31.92 -29.61
CA SER A 295 -27.15 32.28 -30.76
C SER A 295 -27.16 31.23 -31.87
N SER A 296 -27.93 30.14 -31.73
CA SER A 296 -27.95 29.01 -32.68
C SER A 296 -26.54 28.57 -33.11
N LEU A 297 -25.67 28.40 -32.11
CA LEU A 297 -24.23 28.17 -32.29
C LEU A 297 -23.95 26.85 -33.02
N ASP A 298 -24.79 25.83 -32.79
CA ASP A 298 -24.74 24.52 -33.46
C ASP A 298 -24.90 24.65 -34.98
N SER A 299 -25.99 25.27 -35.45
CA SER A 299 -26.26 25.41 -36.88
C SER A 299 -25.33 26.39 -37.60
N SER A 300 -24.85 27.42 -36.89
CA SER A 300 -24.08 28.51 -37.49
C SER A 300 -22.58 28.23 -37.57
N TYR A 301 -22.04 27.48 -36.61
CA TYR A 301 -20.60 27.24 -36.46
C TYR A 301 -20.22 25.75 -36.36
N ASN A 302 -21.18 24.83 -36.54
CA ASN A 302 -20.99 23.38 -36.51
C ASN A 302 -20.23 22.90 -35.25
N ILE A 303 -20.69 23.39 -34.10
CA ILE A 303 -20.12 23.06 -32.79
C ILE A 303 -20.63 21.68 -32.34
N GLU A 304 -19.77 20.88 -31.72
CA GLU A 304 -20.18 19.62 -31.12
C GLU A 304 -21.01 19.83 -29.86
N ILE A 305 -22.31 19.53 -29.97
CA ILE A 305 -23.25 19.54 -28.85
C ILE A 305 -23.48 18.14 -28.26
N VAL A 306 -24.06 18.10 -27.06
CA VAL A 306 -24.42 16.86 -26.35
C VAL A 306 -25.54 16.08 -27.05
N GLY A 307 -26.56 16.76 -27.58
CA GLY A 307 -27.66 16.14 -28.31
C GLY A 307 -28.77 15.56 -27.42
N HIS A 308 -29.59 14.66 -27.98
CA HIS A 308 -30.81 14.19 -27.33
C HIS A 308 -30.55 13.29 -26.11
N ILE A 309 -30.99 13.73 -24.94
CA ILE A 309 -30.95 12.95 -23.69
C ILE A 309 -32.36 12.46 -23.36
N PRO A 310 -32.67 11.15 -23.50
CA PRO A 310 -33.98 10.63 -23.16
C PRO A 310 -34.24 10.77 -21.65
N ALA A 311 -35.40 11.33 -21.30
CA ALA A 311 -35.84 11.40 -19.91
C ALA A 311 -36.29 10.01 -19.44
N GLY A 312 -35.83 9.60 -18.25
CA GLY A 312 -36.27 8.35 -17.62
C GLY A 312 -35.14 7.40 -17.21
N PHE A 313 -35.55 6.31 -16.57
CA PHE A 313 -34.65 5.25 -16.15
C PHE A 313 -34.30 4.30 -17.30
N PRO A 314 -33.06 3.78 -17.33
CA PRO A 314 -32.69 2.74 -18.28
C PRO A 314 -33.41 1.44 -17.90
N LYS A 315 -33.94 0.75 -18.90
CA LYS A 315 -34.45 -0.61 -18.71
C LYS A 315 -33.27 -1.54 -18.38
N PRO A 316 -33.40 -2.47 -17.42
CA PRO A 316 -32.37 -3.46 -17.17
C PRO A 316 -32.03 -4.23 -18.45
N ARG A 317 -30.75 -4.26 -18.82
CA ARG A 317 -30.24 -4.98 -19.97
C ARG A 317 -29.03 -5.81 -19.54
N MET A 318 -28.88 -6.99 -20.15
CA MET A 318 -27.72 -7.82 -19.88
C MET A 318 -26.50 -7.24 -20.62
N PRO A 319 -25.36 -7.02 -19.94
CA PRO A 319 -24.13 -6.63 -20.61
C PRO A 319 -23.67 -7.65 -21.64
N ALA A 320 -22.83 -7.22 -22.59
CA ALA A 320 -22.32 -8.07 -23.67
C ALA A 320 -21.37 -9.17 -23.15
N LEU A 321 -21.91 -10.29 -22.66
CA LEU A 321 -21.10 -11.37 -22.07
C LEU A 321 -20.11 -12.02 -23.05
N HIS A 322 -20.38 -11.92 -24.36
CA HIS A 322 -19.52 -12.49 -25.39
C HIS A 322 -18.15 -11.81 -25.50
N THR A 323 -18.01 -10.55 -25.07
CA THR A 323 -16.74 -9.81 -25.11
C THR A 323 -15.84 -10.08 -23.91
N PHE A 324 -16.28 -10.89 -22.94
CA PHE A 324 -15.54 -11.16 -21.71
C PHE A 324 -14.11 -11.68 -21.92
N PRO A 325 -13.86 -12.63 -22.83
CA PRO A 325 -12.50 -13.13 -23.07
C PRO A 325 -11.56 -12.03 -23.56
N ASP A 326 -12.05 -11.14 -24.42
CA ASP A 326 -11.25 -10.09 -25.07
C ASP A 326 -10.92 -8.95 -24.11
N ILE A 327 -11.85 -8.60 -23.20
CA ILE A 327 -11.67 -7.49 -22.23
C ILE A 327 -11.05 -7.92 -20.90
N ALA A 328 -10.82 -9.22 -20.68
CA ALA A 328 -10.45 -9.74 -19.36
C ALA A 328 -9.15 -9.12 -18.82
N GLY A 329 -8.11 -9.02 -19.65
CA GLY A 329 -6.82 -8.44 -19.28
C GLY A 329 -6.94 -6.98 -18.84
N ASP A 330 -7.55 -6.15 -19.68
CA ASP A 330 -7.74 -4.72 -19.41
C ASP A 330 -8.64 -4.50 -18.18
N THR A 331 -9.67 -5.32 -18.02
CA THR A 331 -10.59 -5.22 -16.88
C THR A 331 -9.90 -5.51 -15.55
N VAL A 332 -8.93 -6.43 -15.50
CA VAL A 332 -8.13 -6.67 -14.29
C VAL A 332 -7.36 -5.42 -13.89
N ALA A 333 -6.73 -4.74 -14.84
CA ALA A 333 -6.01 -3.49 -14.59
C ALA A 333 -6.95 -2.37 -14.12
N ILE A 334 -8.08 -2.16 -14.81
CA ILE A 334 -9.12 -1.18 -14.44
C ILE A 334 -9.64 -1.45 -13.02
N THR A 335 -9.88 -2.71 -12.69
CA THR A 335 -10.37 -3.13 -11.37
C THR A 335 -9.37 -2.82 -10.27
N PHE A 336 -8.10 -3.14 -10.49
CA PHE A 336 -7.05 -2.87 -9.51
C PHE A 336 -6.88 -1.37 -9.28
N VAL A 337 -6.82 -0.58 -10.36
CA VAL A 337 -6.76 0.89 -10.30
C VAL A 337 -7.97 1.47 -9.56
N GLY A 338 -9.19 1.06 -9.94
CA GLY A 338 -10.43 1.57 -9.38
C GLY A 338 -10.56 1.27 -7.89
N TYR A 339 -10.18 0.06 -7.46
CA TYR A 339 -10.14 -0.30 -6.04
C TYR A 339 -9.03 0.44 -5.28
N ALA A 340 -7.81 0.49 -5.85
CA ALA A 340 -6.64 1.10 -5.24
C ALA A 340 -6.87 2.57 -4.85
N VAL A 341 -7.42 3.36 -5.78
CA VAL A 341 -7.71 4.78 -5.54
C VAL A 341 -8.80 4.93 -4.48
N SER A 342 -9.86 4.11 -4.55
CA SER A 342 -10.98 4.23 -3.62
C SER A 342 -10.60 3.88 -2.19
N VAL A 343 -9.93 2.74 -1.97
CA VAL A 343 -9.51 2.32 -0.63
C VAL A 343 -8.49 3.29 -0.03
N SER A 344 -7.57 3.84 -0.85
CA SER A 344 -6.59 4.83 -0.40
C SER A 344 -7.27 6.12 0.05
N LEU A 345 -8.26 6.59 -0.71
CA LEU A 345 -9.06 7.74 -0.35
C LEU A 345 -9.85 7.49 0.94
N ALA A 346 -10.46 6.32 1.06
CA ALA A 346 -11.17 5.91 2.26
C ALA A 346 -10.24 5.98 3.49
N MET A 347 -9.03 5.41 3.41
CA MET A 347 -8.04 5.40 4.48
C MET A 347 -7.58 6.81 4.87
N ILE A 348 -7.26 7.68 3.92
CA ILE A 348 -6.84 9.08 4.19
C ILE A 348 -7.90 9.82 5.01
N TYR A 349 -9.17 9.71 4.63
CA TYR A 349 -10.25 10.38 5.36
C TYR A 349 -10.62 9.65 6.67
N ALA A 350 -10.32 8.36 6.77
CA ALA A 350 -10.44 7.60 8.01
C ALA A 350 -9.46 8.13 9.06
N ASP A 351 -8.19 8.28 8.67
CA ASP A 351 -7.13 8.79 9.53
C ASP A 351 -7.40 10.24 9.92
N LYS A 352 -7.83 11.08 8.97
CA LYS A 352 -8.17 12.49 9.22
C LYS A 352 -9.30 12.68 10.26
N HIS A 353 -10.28 11.76 10.29
CA HIS A 353 -11.44 11.86 11.19
C HIS A 353 -11.45 10.82 12.32
N GLY A 354 -10.36 10.05 12.49
CA GLY A 354 -10.20 9.08 13.58
C GLY A 354 -11.18 7.90 13.54
N TYR A 355 -11.48 7.35 12.36
CA TYR A 355 -12.23 6.09 12.22
C TYR A 355 -11.43 5.06 11.41
N SER A 356 -11.82 3.78 11.46
CA SER A 356 -11.14 2.71 10.72
C SER A 356 -11.93 2.28 9.48
N ILE A 357 -11.18 1.91 8.43
CA ILE A 357 -11.69 1.33 7.18
C ILE A 357 -11.31 -0.13 7.12
N HIS A 358 -12.21 -0.95 6.57
CA HIS A 358 -11.94 -2.36 6.31
C HIS A 358 -11.75 -2.57 4.80
N PRO A 359 -10.52 -2.81 4.30
CA PRO A 359 -10.26 -2.93 2.86
C PRO A 359 -11.08 -4.01 2.15
N ASN A 360 -11.23 -5.19 2.77
CA ASN A 360 -12.06 -6.27 2.22
C ASN A 360 -13.55 -5.90 2.10
N GLN A 361 -14.04 -5.00 2.97
CA GLN A 361 -15.44 -4.55 2.91
C GLN A 361 -15.62 -3.47 1.84
N GLU A 362 -14.64 -2.60 1.62
CA GLU A 362 -14.65 -1.66 0.48
C GLU A 362 -14.67 -2.40 -0.86
N LEU A 363 -13.90 -3.49 -0.94
CA LEU A 363 -13.87 -4.34 -2.12
C LEU A 363 -15.23 -5.04 -2.36
N LEU A 364 -15.93 -5.47 -1.31
CA LEU A 364 -17.31 -5.97 -1.40
C LEU A 364 -18.26 -4.86 -1.87
N ALA A 365 -18.16 -3.66 -1.29
CA ALA A 365 -19.04 -2.54 -1.60
C ALA A 365 -18.93 -2.12 -3.07
N HIS A 366 -17.71 -1.95 -3.57
CA HIS A 366 -17.47 -1.64 -4.99
C HIS A 366 -17.79 -2.81 -5.92
N GLY A 367 -17.52 -4.04 -5.50
CA GLY A 367 -17.87 -5.24 -6.28
C GLY A 367 -19.38 -5.36 -6.51
N ILE A 368 -20.19 -5.23 -5.45
CA ILE A 368 -21.65 -5.21 -5.56
C ILE A 368 -22.12 -4.01 -6.37
N SER A 369 -21.54 -2.84 -6.10
CA SER A 369 -21.89 -1.59 -6.76
C SER A 369 -21.73 -1.68 -8.28
N ASN A 370 -20.56 -2.11 -8.77
CA ASN A 370 -20.27 -2.27 -10.20
C ASN A 370 -21.04 -3.44 -10.84
N THR A 371 -21.21 -4.56 -10.12
CA THR A 371 -21.98 -5.72 -10.62
C THR A 371 -23.44 -5.33 -10.86
N ILE A 372 -24.13 -4.75 -9.88
CA ILE A 372 -25.55 -4.43 -10.01
C ILE A 372 -25.78 -3.27 -10.97
N SER A 373 -24.96 -2.22 -10.93
CA SER A 373 -25.10 -1.05 -11.81
C SER A 373 -24.86 -1.38 -13.29
N SER A 374 -24.04 -2.40 -13.60
CA SER A 374 -23.80 -2.84 -14.99
C SER A 374 -25.09 -3.22 -15.72
N PHE A 375 -26.07 -3.82 -15.04
CA PHE A 375 -27.37 -4.18 -15.62
C PHE A 375 -28.22 -2.96 -16.00
N PHE A 376 -27.87 -1.77 -15.52
CA PHE A 376 -28.55 -0.50 -15.81
C PHE A 376 -27.75 0.37 -16.78
N ASN A 377 -26.92 -0.25 -17.64
CA ASN A 377 -26.05 0.44 -18.61
C ASN A 377 -25.08 1.44 -17.94
N CYS A 378 -24.55 1.10 -16.76
CA CYS A 378 -23.47 1.88 -16.14
C CYS A 378 -22.11 1.32 -16.57
N PHE A 379 -21.13 2.20 -16.69
CA PHE A 379 -19.72 1.82 -16.85
C PHE A 379 -19.03 1.76 -15.47
N PRO A 380 -17.78 1.25 -15.37
CA PRO A 380 -17.16 1.03 -14.08
C PRO A 380 -17.04 2.32 -13.26
N SER A 381 -17.46 2.23 -11.99
CA SER A 381 -17.43 3.34 -11.04
C SER A 381 -16.31 3.19 -10.01
N SER A 382 -15.85 4.32 -9.47
CA SER A 382 -14.87 4.39 -8.38
C SER A 382 -15.04 5.68 -7.58
N ALA A 383 -14.28 5.86 -6.50
CA ALA A 383 -14.29 7.10 -5.73
C ALA A 383 -13.41 8.18 -6.37
N THR A 384 -13.84 9.43 -6.20
CA THR A 384 -13.11 10.60 -6.72
C THR A 384 -12.62 11.51 -5.58
N LEU A 385 -11.36 11.94 -5.67
CA LEU A 385 -10.76 12.86 -4.71
C LEU A 385 -11.50 14.21 -4.66
N ALA A 386 -11.85 14.77 -5.84
CA ALA A 386 -12.48 16.09 -5.93
C ALA A 386 -13.83 16.16 -5.21
N THR A 387 -14.72 15.19 -5.46
CA THR A 387 -16.08 15.13 -4.88
C THR A 387 -16.04 14.78 -3.40
N THR A 388 -15.16 13.86 -2.99
CA THR A 388 -14.92 13.50 -1.59
C THR A 388 -14.40 14.70 -0.78
N ASN A 389 -13.45 15.46 -1.33
CA ASN A 389 -12.93 16.66 -0.68
C ASN A 389 -14.00 17.75 -0.57
N ILE A 390 -14.85 17.91 -1.58
CA ILE A 390 -15.96 18.88 -1.52
C ILE A 390 -17.01 18.43 -0.51
N LEU A 391 -17.34 17.14 -0.44
CA LEU A 391 -18.25 16.57 0.55
C LEU A 391 -17.77 16.85 1.98
N GLU A 392 -16.49 16.59 2.25
CA GLU A 392 -15.86 16.88 3.54
C GLU A 392 -15.83 18.39 3.83
N SER A 393 -15.48 19.20 2.83
CA SER A 393 -15.44 20.66 2.93
C SER A 393 -16.81 21.28 3.24
N ALA A 394 -17.88 20.71 2.70
CA ALA A 394 -19.26 21.11 2.93
C ALA A 394 -19.80 20.64 4.30
N GLY A 395 -19.01 19.86 5.05
CA GLY A 395 -19.38 19.36 6.37
C GLY A 395 -20.22 18.09 6.34
N GLY A 396 -20.09 17.25 5.29
CA GLY A 396 -20.66 15.90 5.31
C GLY A 396 -20.00 15.04 6.39
N TYR A 397 -20.80 14.22 7.08
CA TYR A 397 -20.38 13.36 8.20
C TYR A 397 -20.59 11.87 7.92
N THR A 398 -21.58 11.53 7.10
CA THR A 398 -21.96 10.14 6.82
C THR A 398 -22.30 9.89 5.35
N GLN A 399 -22.48 8.61 5.02
CA GLN A 399 -22.92 8.16 3.70
C GLN A 399 -24.37 8.52 3.36
N LEU A 400 -25.14 9.07 4.31
CA LEU A 400 -26.46 9.63 4.02
C LEU A 400 -26.38 10.78 2.99
N SER A 401 -25.24 11.46 2.90
CA SER A 401 -24.97 12.44 1.85
C SER A 401 -25.15 11.85 0.44
N GLY A 402 -24.80 10.58 0.23
CA GLY A 402 -25.00 9.85 -1.02
C GLY A 402 -26.48 9.72 -1.43
N LEU A 403 -27.41 9.66 -0.47
CA LEU A 403 -28.85 9.67 -0.75
C LEU A 403 -29.28 11.01 -1.37
N PHE A 404 -28.82 12.12 -0.81
CA PHE A 404 -29.13 13.46 -1.33
C PHE A 404 -28.46 13.70 -2.69
N THR A 405 -27.22 13.24 -2.87
CA THR A 405 -26.53 13.22 -4.17
C THR A 405 -27.38 12.49 -5.21
N SER A 406 -27.83 11.27 -4.88
CA SER A 406 -28.62 10.43 -5.78
C SER A 406 -29.99 11.05 -6.08
N LEU A 407 -30.62 11.73 -5.12
CA LEU A 407 -31.89 12.43 -5.31
C LEU A 407 -31.76 13.59 -6.30
N VAL A 408 -30.66 14.37 -6.22
CA VAL A 408 -30.39 15.46 -7.17
C VAL A 408 -30.19 14.91 -8.58
N VAL A 409 -29.37 13.88 -8.74
CA VAL A 409 -29.13 13.24 -10.05
C VAL A 409 -30.43 12.62 -10.59
N LEU A 410 -31.27 12.05 -9.73
CA LEU A 410 -32.57 11.51 -10.11
C LEU A 410 -33.52 12.58 -10.67
N ILE A 411 -33.63 13.73 -10.00
CA ILE A 411 -34.44 14.86 -10.48
C ILE A 411 -33.96 15.30 -11.86
N VAL A 412 -32.64 15.32 -12.06
CA VAL A 412 -32.04 15.71 -13.33
C VAL A 412 -32.37 14.71 -14.44
N LEU A 413 -32.24 13.41 -14.18
CA LEU A 413 -32.56 12.34 -15.11
C LEU A 413 -34.04 12.32 -15.55
N LEU A 414 -34.95 12.69 -14.65
CA LEU A 414 -36.40 12.65 -14.92
C LEU A 414 -36.96 13.94 -15.52
N LEU A 415 -36.41 15.10 -15.15
CA LEU A 415 -37.02 16.40 -15.47
C LEU A 415 -36.10 17.34 -16.29
N ILE A 416 -34.81 17.40 -15.97
CA ILE A 416 -33.90 18.44 -16.47
C ILE A 416 -33.10 17.96 -17.70
N GLY A 417 -32.93 16.64 -17.89
CA GLY A 417 -32.12 16.04 -18.97
C GLY A 417 -32.26 16.70 -20.35
N PRO A 418 -33.49 16.91 -20.87
CA PRO A 418 -33.69 17.55 -22.17
C PRO A 418 -33.11 18.97 -22.30
N LEU A 419 -32.95 19.70 -21.20
CA LEU A 419 -32.39 21.05 -21.21
C LEU A 419 -30.91 21.07 -21.59
N PHE A 420 -30.18 19.96 -21.47
CA PHE A 420 -28.76 19.88 -21.84
C PHE A 420 -28.52 19.62 -23.33
N TYR A 421 -29.57 19.59 -24.17
CA TYR A 421 -29.44 19.30 -25.60
C TYR A 421 -28.40 20.18 -26.31
N PHE A 422 -28.48 21.50 -26.10
CA PHE A 422 -27.62 22.49 -26.75
C PHE A 422 -26.27 22.70 -26.04
N LEU A 423 -25.95 21.89 -25.03
CA LEU A 423 -24.70 22.05 -24.29
C LEU A 423 -23.49 21.71 -25.17
N PRO A 424 -22.52 22.62 -25.37
CA PRO A 424 -21.30 22.30 -26.11
C PRO A 424 -20.41 21.32 -25.34
N LYS A 425 -19.88 20.29 -26.03
CA LYS A 425 -18.94 19.32 -25.44
C LYS A 425 -17.64 19.98 -24.96
N ALA A 426 -17.21 21.06 -25.61
CA ALA A 426 -16.07 21.88 -25.19
C ALA A 426 -16.18 22.36 -23.72
N VAL A 427 -17.39 22.73 -23.27
CA VAL A 427 -17.63 23.17 -21.88
C VAL A 427 -17.42 22.02 -20.90
N LEU A 428 -17.90 20.80 -21.24
CA LEU A 428 -17.68 19.60 -20.44
C LEU A 428 -16.19 19.24 -20.35
N ALA A 429 -15.44 19.40 -21.44
CA ALA A 429 -14.00 19.20 -21.46
C ALA A 429 -13.26 20.17 -20.51
N CYS A 430 -13.62 21.46 -20.54
CA CYS A 430 -13.07 22.45 -19.61
C CYS A 430 -13.42 22.16 -18.14
N ILE A 431 -14.66 21.71 -17.85
CA ILE A 431 -15.05 21.31 -16.49
C ILE A 431 -14.19 20.14 -16.01
N ASN A 432 -13.95 19.14 -16.88
CA ASN A 432 -13.09 18.02 -16.55
C ASN A 432 -11.66 18.50 -16.22
N VAL A 433 -11.01 19.25 -17.12
CA VAL A 433 -9.64 19.77 -16.91
C VAL A 433 -9.53 20.58 -15.61
N THR A 434 -10.49 21.47 -15.36
CA THR A 434 -10.47 22.29 -14.13
C THR A 434 -10.78 21.50 -12.86
N SER A 435 -11.46 20.35 -12.95
CA SER A 435 -11.70 19.46 -11.80
C SER A 435 -10.45 18.69 -11.38
N LEU A 436 -9.51 18.47 -12.31
CA LEU A 436 -8.24 17.77 -12.08
C LEU A 436 -7.18 18.66 -11.40
N ARG A 437 -7.44 19.95 -11.20
CA ARG A 437 -6.53 20.89 -10.51
C ARG A 437 -5.95 20.32 -9.21
N GLN A 438 -6.77 19.67 -8.38
CA GLN A 438 -6.32 19.09 -7.11
C GLN A 438 -5.29 17.97 -7.27
N MET A 439 -5.33 17.23 -8.38
CA MET A 439 -4.35 16.19 -8.70
C MET A 439 -3.01 16.81 -9.13
N PHE A 440 -3.03 17.91 -9.90
CA PHE A 440 -1.81 18.65 -10.26
C PHE A 440 -1.15 19.34 -9.07
N LEU A 441 -1.91 19.76 -8.06
CA LEU A 441 -1.33 20.35 -6.85
C LEU A 441 -0.48 19.38 -6.03
N GLN A 442 -0.59 18.06 -6.25
CA GLN A 442 0.26 17.06 -5.61
C GLN A 442 1.75 17.24 -5.95
N PHE A 443 2.09 17.99 -7.00
CA PHE A 443 3.48 18.33 -7.30
C PHE A 443 4.14 19.22 -6.23
N GLN A 444 3.34 19.98 -5.48
CA GLN A 444 3.83 20.86 -4.43
C GLN A 444 4.37 20.08 -3.22
N ASP A 445 3.99 18.81 -3.07
CA ASP A 445 4.46 17.93 -1.98
C ASP A 445 5.88 17.37 -2.23
N LEU A 446 6.41 17.44 -3.47
CA LEU A 446 7.69 16.81 -3.84
C LEU A 446 8.91 17.33 -3.04
N PRO A 447 9.07 18.66 -2.81
CA PRO A 447 10.21 19.17 -2.06
C PRO A 447 10.22 18.67 -0.61
N GLU A 448 9.04 18.55 0.01
CA GLU A 448 8.91 17.99 1.35
C GLU A 448 9.22 16.49 1.35
N LEU A 449 8.67 15.74 0.39
CA LEU A 449 8.92 14.31 0.23
C LEU A 449 10.42 14.02 0.05
N TRP A 450 11.15 14.81 -0.74
CA TRP A 450 12.59 14.68 -0.91
C TRP A 450 13.37 14.94 0.38
N ARG A 451 12.94 15.93 1.19
CA ARG A 451 13.59 16.25 2.47
C ARG A 451 13.37 15.18 3.53
N ILE A 452 12.21 14.51 3.51
CA ILE A 452 11.87 13.44 4.45
C ILE A 452 12.50 12.10 4.03
N SER A 453 12.23 11.66 2.80
CA SER A 453 12.62 10.32 2.33
C SER A 453 12.92 10.32 0.83
N LYS A 454 14.21 10.25 0.49
CA LYS A 454 14.68 10.15 -0.91
C LYS A 454 14.14 8.90 -1.62
N ILE A 455 13.88 7.81 -0.87
CA ILE A 455 13.37 6.55 -1.44
C ILE A 455 11.91 6.73 -1.85
N ASP A 456 11.08 7.36 -1.01
CA ASP A 456 9.66 7.57 -1.32
C ASP A 456 9.50 8.59 -2.46
N PHE A 457 10.38 9.59 -2.54
CA PHE A 457 10.48 10.46 -3.71
C PHE A 457 10.83 9.67 -4.99
N LEU A 458 11.76 8.72 -4.92
CA LEU A 458 12.12 7.90 -6.08
C LEU A 458 10.96 7.01 -6.51
N VAL A 459 10.22 6.41 -5.56
CA VAL A 459 9.00 5.64 -5.84
C VAL A 459 7.96 6.53 -6.53
N TRP A 460 7.76 7.75 -6.05
CA TRP A 460 6.87 8.72 -6.67
C TRP A 460 7.30 9.04 -8.12
N LEU A 461 8.58 9.37 -8.33
CA LEU A 461 9.12 9.75 -9.64
C LEU A 461 9.04 8.60 -10.66
N VAL A 462 9.46 7.40 -10.26
CA VAL A 462 9.42 6.20 -11.13
C VAL A 462 7.98 5.86 -11.50
N THR A 463 7.05 5.92 -10.55
CA THR A 463 5.63 5.66 -10.81
C THR A 463 5.06 6.71 -11.77
N TRP A 464 5.28 7.99 -11.51
CA TRP A 464 4.78 9.07 -12.34
C TRP A 464 5.30 8.97 -13.78
N LEU A 465 6.63 8.78 -13.95
CA LEU A 465 7.26 8.67 -15.26
C LEU A 465 6.75 7.43 -16.01
N SER A 466 6.63 6.29 -15.32
CA SER A 466 6.14 5.05 -15.94
C SER A 466 4.70 5.20 -16.42
N VAL A 467 3.82 5.87 -15.65
CA VAL A 467 2.42 6.11 -16.05
C VAL A 467 2.34 7.05 -17.27
N VAL A 468 3.10 8.15 -17.27
CA VAL A 468 3.10 9.11 -18.38
C VAL A 468 3.60 8.47 -19.69
N VAL A 469 4.66 7.66 -19.60
CA VAL A 469 5.33 7.09 -20.78
C VAL A 469 4.64 5.82 -21.29
N LEU A 470 4.31 4.88 -20.40
CA LEU A 470 3.89 3.54 -20.80
C LEU A 470 2.37 3.34 -20.83
N ASN A 471 1.61 4.23 -20.16
CA ASN A 471 0.17 4.19 -19.83
C ASN A 471 -0.11 3.91 -18.35
N VAL A 472 -1.36 4.18 -17.98
CA VAL A 472 -1.94 4.11 -16.64
C VAL A 472 -1.84 2.72 -16.02
N ASP A 473 -2.17 1.68 -16.76
CA ASP A 473 -2.16 0.28 -16.35
C ASP A 473 -0.74 -0.23 -16.05
N LEU A 474 0.17 -0.17 -17.04
CA LEU A 474 1.55 -0.64 -16.89
C LEU A 474 2.34 0.20 -15.89
N GLY A 475 2.12 1.52 -15.89
CA GLY A 475 2.82 2.43 -14.99
C GLY A 475 2.51 2.19 -13.52
N LEU A 476 1.26 1.86 -13.18
CA LEU A 476 0.88 1.49 -11.81
C LEU A 476 1.54 0.18 -11.39
N ALA A 477 1.53 -0.84 -12.26
CA ALA A 477 2.16 -2.13 -11.97
C ALA A 477 3.66 -1.97 -11.68
N ILE A 478 4.37 -1.17 -12.51
CA ILE A 478 5.79 -0.87 -12.30
C ILE A 478 6.01 -0.12 -10.98
N GLY A 479 5.16 0.86 -10.66
CA GLY A 479 5.23 1.61 -9.40
C GLY A 479 5.10 0.73 -8.15
N VAL A 480 4.14 -0.21 -8.15
CA VAL A 480 3.93 -1.16 -7.05
C VAL A 480 5.11 -2.13 -6.92
N VAL A 481 5.56 -2.72 -8.03
CA VAL A 481 6.72 -3.64 -8.02
C VAL A 481 7.98 -2.92 -7.55
N PHE A 482 8.21 -1.69 -8.03
CA PHE A 482 9.35 -0.88 -7.62
C PHE A 482 9.29 -0.54 -6.12
N SER A 483 8.13 -0.14 -5.60
CA SER A 483 7.95 0.12 -4.17
C SER A 483 8.13 -1.13 -3.31
N MET A 484 7.68 -2.30 -3.78
CA MET A 484 7.92 -3.55 -3.06
C MET A 484 9.43 -3.88 -3.06
N MET A 485 10.11 -3.66 -4.18
CA MET A 485 11.54 -3.87 -4.30
C MET A 485 12.34 -2.94 -3.38
N THR A 486 11.96 -1.67 -3.23
CA THR A 486 12.66 -0.76 -2.29
C THR A 486 12.52 -1.22 -0.85
N VAL A 487 11.35 -1.73 -0.43
CA VAL A 487 11.15 -2.34 0.90
C VAL A 487 12.05 -3.57 1.06
N ILE A 488 12.08 -4.48 0.08
CA ILE A 488 12.93 -5.67 0.11
C ILE A 488 14.41 -5.27 0.25
N CYS A 489 14.90 -4.36 -0.58
CA CYS A 489 16.29 -3.87 -0.53
C CYS A 489 16.64 -3.22 0.83
N ARG A 490 15.71 -2.49 1.45
CA ARG A 490 15.90 -1.90 2.79
C ARG A 490 16.00 -2.97 3.88
N THR A 491 15.18 -4.03 3.80
CA THR A 491 15.25 -5.13 4.78
C THR A 491 16.50 -6.00 4.63
N GLN A 492 17.09 -6.05 3.42
CA GLN A 492 18.32 -6.82 3.18
C GLN A 492 19.56 -6.17 3.82
N ARG A 493 19.60 -4.84 3.88
CA ARG A 493 20.71 -4.07 4.46
C ARG A 493 20.38 -3.59 5.88
N ALA A 494 20.16 -4.55 6.79
CA ALA A 494 20.07 -4.24 8.21
C ALA A 494 21.48 -4.02 8.80
N GLY A 495 21.64 -2.96 9.57
CA GLY A 495 22.90 -2.65 10.26
C GLY A 495 23.13 -3.57 11.45
N CYS A 496 24.36 -4.03 11.62
CA CYS A 496 24.83 -4.63 12.86
C CYS A 496 25.75 -3.63 13.56
N SER A 497 25.58 -3.48 14.88
CA SER A 497 26.41 -2.57 15.67
C SER A 497 26.89 -3.26 16.93
N VAL A 498 28.09 -2.86 17.39
CA VAL A 498 28.61 -3.27 18.70
C VAL A 498 27.97 -2.37 19.76
N LEU A 499 27.47 -2.98 20.84
CA LEU A 499 26.90 -2.28 21.98
C LEU A 499 27.94 -2.06 23.08
N GLY A 500 27.99 -0.83 23.59
CA GLY A 500 28.80 -0.43 24.74
C GLY A 500 27.91 -0.17 25.96
N ARG A 501 28.47 -0.36 27.15
CA ARG A 501 27.80 -0.09 28.43
C ARG A 501 28.06 1.36 28.85
N ALA A 502 27.00 2.06 29.26
CA ALA A 502 27.14 3.36 29.92
C ALA A 502 27.56 3.16 31.39
N SER A 503 28.53 3.95 31.86
CA SER A 503 29.16 3.79 33.18
C SER A 503 28.16 3.70 34.33
N ASN A 504 28.29 2.66 35.15
CA ASN A 504 27.46 2.39 36.33
C ASN A 504 25.95 2.29 36.04
N THR A 505 25.57 1.92 34.82
CA THR A 505 24.16 1.68 34.45
C THR A 505 23.99 0.33 33.75
N GLU A 506 22.73 -0.09 33.60
CA GLU A 506 22.30 -1.25 32.80
C GLU A 506 22.01 -0.88 31.33
N ILE A 507 22.36 0.35 30.91
CA ILE A 507 22.01 0.87 29.59
C ILE A 507 23.11 0.52 28.58
N TYR A 508 22.71 -0.16 27.50
CA TYR A 508 23.58 -0.53 26.39
C TYR A 508 23.19 0.25 25.13
N ARG A 509 24.16 0.88 24.46
CA ARG A 509 23.94 1.67 23.23
C ARG A 509 25.04 1.43 22.21
N PRO A 510 24.77 1.60 20.89
CA PRO A 510 25.79 1.48 19.85
C PRO A 510 26.96 2.44 20.09
N LEU A 511 28.19 1.93 20.04
CA LEU A 511 29.41 2.74 20.25
C LEU A 511 29.60 3.83 19.20
N GLU A 512 29.18 3.58 17.94
CA GLU A 512 29.33 4.50 16.81
C GLU A 512 28.76 5.90 17.09
N ASN A 513 27.66 5.97 17.86
CA ASN A 513 26.94 7.21 18.13
C ASN A 513 27.14 7.73 19.57
N HIS A 514 27.83 6.99 20.45
CA HIS A 514 27.90 7.30 21.89
C HIS A 514 29.33 7.14 22.45
N SER A 515 30.10 8.23 22.42
CA SER A 515 31.50 8.25 22.89
C SER A 515 31.71 8.00 24.39
N LYS A 516 30.65 8.07 25.22
CA LYS A 516 30.71 7.82 26.66
C LYS A 516 30.43 6.36 27.05
N CYS A 517 30.12 5.49 26.10
CA CYS A 517 29.92 4.06 26.34
C CYS A 517 31.23 3.31 26.11
N TYR A 518 31.52 2.29 26.92
CA TYR A 518 32.72 1.45 26.77
C TYR A 518 32.36 -0.01 26.51
N GLU A 519 33.23 -0.72 25.79
CA GLU A 519 33.09 -2.17 25.60
C GLU A 519 33.41 -2.90 26.90
N VAL A 520 32.67 -3.98 27.17
CA VAL A 520 32.93 -4.82 28.35
C VAL A 520 34.14 -5.71 28.05
N PRO A 521 35.20 -5.69 28.88
CA PRO A 521 36.41 -6.45 28.60
C PRO A 521 36.15 -7.95 28.43
N GLY A 522 36.53 -8.49 27.27
CA GLY A 522 36.37 -9.91 26.92
C GLY A 522 34.98 -10.33 26.43
N VAL A 523 33.99 -9.42 26.41
CA VAL A 523 32.63 -9.71 25.93
C VAL A 523 32.26 -8.76 24.80
N LYS A 524 32.02 -9.32 23.61
CA LYS A 524 31.55 -8.54 22.46
C LYS A 524 30.04 -8.64 22.32
N ILE A 525 29.36 -7.52 22.53
CA ILE A 525 27.89 -7.44 22.49
C ILE A 525 27.47 -6.92 21.13
N LEU A 526 26.69 -7.70 20.38
CA LEU A 526 26.26 -7.39 19.02
C LEU A 526 24.75 -7.27 18.96
N THR A 527 24.25 -6.21 18.32
CA THR A 527 22.82 -6.06 18.00
C THR A 527 22.63 -6.06 16.50
N TYR A 528 21.60 -6.74 16.01
CA TYR A 528 21.25 -6.79 14.60
C TYR A 528 19.87 -6.18 14.37
N ASN A 529 19.83 -5.06 13.64
CA ASN A 529 18.62 -4.26 13.47
C ASN A 529 17.76 -4.74 12.29
N GLY A 530 17.32 -6.00 12.31
CA GLY A 530 16.43 -6.54 11.30
C GLY A 530 16.09 -8.02 11.46
N PRO A 531 15.15 -8.53 10.64
CA PRO A 531 14.86 -9.97 10.58
C PRO A 531 16.04 -10.74 9.99
N ILE A 532 16.15 -12.05 10.22
CA ILE A 532 17.20 -12.89 9.63
C ILE A 532 16.56 -13.96 8.74
N TYR A 533 16.71 -13.85 7.43
CA TYR A 533 16.06 -14.72 6.47
C TYR A 533 16.93 -15.02 5.24
N TYR A 534 16.44 -15.86 4.32
CA TYR A 534 17.20 -16.29 3.15
C TYR A 534 17.81 -15.14 2.33
N GLY A 535 17.15 -13.98 2.28
CA GLY A 535 17.56 -12.84 1.46
C GLY A 535 18.68 -11.98 2.05
N ASN A 536 18.87 -12.00 3.37
CA ASN A 536 19.90 -11.19 4.03
C ASN A 536 20.97 -12.02 4.77
N ARG A 537 20.85 -13.34 4.74
CA ARG A 537 21.77 -14.28 5.39
C ARG A 537 23.25 -14.02 5.02
N SER A 538 23.55 -13.67 3.76
CA SER A 538 24.92 -13.40 3.32
C SER A 538 25.49 -12.14 3.98
N PHE A 539 24.70 -11.05 3.97
CA PHE A 539 25.08 -9.79 4.61
C PHE A 539 25.21 -9.95 6.13
N PHE A 540 24.28 -10.66 6.78
CA PHE A 540 24.36 -10.97 8.20
C PHE A 540 25.65 -11.72 8.55
N ARG A 541 26.00 -12.75 7.77
CA ARG A 541 27.23 -13.52 7.98
C ARG A 541 28.47 -12.65 7.83
N GLU A 542 28.56 -11.91 6.73
CA GLU A 542 29.71 -11.06 6.43
C GLU A 542 29.94 -10.03 7.52
N GLU A 543 28.86 -9.37 7.96
CA GLU A 543 28.93 -8.32 8.97
C GLU A 543 29.30 -8.87 10.35
N MET A 544 28.70 -9.98 10.76
CA MET A 544 29.04 -10.64 12.02
C MET A 544 30.49 -11.17 12.01
N SER A 545 30.93 -11.79 10.91
CA SER A 545 32.32 -12.23 10.75
C SER A 545 33.31 -11.06 10.80
N ARG A 546 32.95 -9.91 10.20
CA ARG A 546 33.72 -8.67 10.23
C ARG A 546 33.85 -8.13 11.66
N LEU A 547 32.74 -8.01 12.38
CA LEU A 547 32.73 -7.49 13.76
C LEU A 547 33.42 -8.41 14.75
N LEU A 548 33.31 -9.74 14.56
CA LEU A 548 34.00 -10.72 15.39
C LEU A 548 35.48 -10.91 15.02
N GLY A 549 35.94 -10.32 13.91
CA GLY A 549 37.30 -10.54 13.41
C GLY A 549 37.56 -11.98 12.96
N LEU A 550 36.48 -12.73 12.68
CA LEU A 550 36.47 -14.12 12.22
C LEU A 550 36.54 -14.17 10.69
N THR A 551 37.65 -13.68 10.12
CA THR A 551 37.89 -13.79 8.68
C THR A 551 38.08 -15.27 8.31
N PRO A 552 37.58 -15.75 7.14
CA PRO A 552 37.78 -17.13 6.70
C PRO A 552 39.24 -17.60 6.72
N GLU A 553 40.19 -16.68 6.51
CA GLU A 553 41.63 -16.96 6.63
C GLU A 553 42.07 -17.27 8.06
N LYS A 554 41.59 -16.51 9.04
CA LYS A 554 41.83 -16.74 10.47
C LYS A 554 41.19 -18.06 10.92
N ILE A 555 39.97 -18.35 10.47
CA ILE A 555 39.32 -19.64 10.79
C ILE A 555 40.16 -20.80 10.25
N ARG A 556 40.67 -20.71 9.00
CA ARG A 556 41.57 -21.74 8.43
C ARG A 556 42.90 -21.83 9.16
N SER A 557 43.50 -20.72 9.59
CA SER A 557 44.76 -20.74 10.34
C SER A 557 44.57 -21.37 11.72
N TRP A 558 43.45 -21.08 12.40
CA TRP A 558 43.04 -21.72 13.64
C TRP A 558 42.81 -23.21 13.48
N GLU A 559 42.09 -23.63 12.43
CA GLU A 559 41.88 -25.06 12.13
C GLU A 559 43.20 -25.78 11.84
N LYS A 560 44.13 -25.14 11.12
CA LYS A 560 45.47 -25.69 10.88
C LYS A 560 46.27 -25.81 12.18
N ALA A 561 46.28 -24.76 13.01
CA ALA A 561 46.98 -24.76 14.29
C ALA A 561 46.44 -25.83 15.24
N ARG A 562 45.11 -25.98 15.32
CA ARG A 562 44.46 -27.01 16.14
C ARG A 562 44.75 -28.42 15.64
N LYS A 563 44.67 -28.67 14.33
CA LYS A 563 45.05 -29.97 13.75
C LYS A 563 46.53 -30.31 13.96
N ALA A 564 47.40 -29.31 13.93
CA ALA A 564 48.82 -29.50 14.25
C ALA A 564 49.02 -29.86 15.73
N LEU A 565 48.25 -29.24 16.63
CA LEU A 565 48.25 -29.56 18.06
C LEU A 565 47.75 -30.99 18.33
N GLU A 566 46.60 -31.36 17.76
CA GLU A 566 46.02 -32.72 17.87
C GLU A 566 46.96 -33.79 17.31
N LYS A 567 47.65 -33.50 16.19
CA LYS A 567 48.65 -34.40 15.62
C LYS A 567 49.84 -34.58 16.57
N ARG A 568 50.33 -33.48 17.17
CA ARG A 568 51.43 -33.51 18.15
C ARG A 568 51.04 -34.20 19.46
N GLU A 569 49.82 -34.03 19.94
CA GLU A 569 49.31 -34.76 21.11
C GLU A 569 49.23 -36.26 20.83
N ARG A 570 48.77 -36.68 19.65
CA ARG A 570 48.79 -38.10 19.26
C ARG A 570 50.21 -38.66 19.17
N GLU A 571 51.13 -37.94 18.53
CA GLU A 571 52.54 -38.34 18.43
C GLU A 571 53.21 -38.42 19.82
N ALA A 572 52.91 -37.47 20.72
CA ALA A 572 53.40 -37.50 22.09
C ALA A 572 52.80 -38.65 22.91
N THR A 573 51.50 -38.94 22.75
CA THR A 573 50.85 -40.08 23.42
C THR A 573 51.47 -41.40 22.99
N ILE A 574 51.73 -41.58 21.68
CA ILE A 574 52.41 -42.77 21.15
C ILE A 574 53.83 -42.90 21.74
N ASN A 575 54.61 -41.82 21.74
CA ASN A 575 55.96 -41.81 22.31
C ASN A 575 55.98 -42.07 23.83
N THR A 576 54.95 -41.63 24.56
CA THR A 576 54.83 -41.85 26.02
C THR A 576 54.51 -43.31 26.34
N VAL A 577 53.65 -43.94 25.51
CA VAL A 577 53.31 -45.37 25.61
C VAL A 577 54.53 -46.26 25.27
N GLU A 578 55.38 -45.84 24.32
CA GLU A 578 56.60 -46.60 23.98
C GLU A 578 57.76 -46.45 24.98
N ARG A 579 57.85 -45.32 25.72
CA ARG A 579 59.02 -45.03 26.58
C ARG A 579 58.74 -45.00 28.08
N GLY A 580 57.49 -45.09 28.54
CA GLY A 580 57.15 -45.20 29.96
C GLY A 580 57.57 -44.01 30.85
N ILE A 581 57.91 -42.85 30.26
CA ILE A 581 58.34 -41.64 30.97
C ILE A 581 57.37 -40.50 30.64
N ALA A 582 56.78 -39.89 31.67
CA ALA A 582 55.96 -38.68 31.53
C ALA A 582 56.86 -37.44 31.38
N ASN A 583 56.87 -36.82 30.20
CA ASN A 583 57.63 -35.58 29.96
C ASN A 583 56.90 -34.36 30.53
N THR A 584 57.46 -33.76 31.58
CA THR A 584 56.96 -32.50 32.19
C THR A 584 57.16 -31.27 31.30
N SER A 585 58.10 -31.29 30.36
CA SER A 585 58.31 -30.21 29.37
C SER A 585 57.18 -30.10 28.34
N PHE A 586 56.47 -31.20 28.05
CA PHE A 586 55.36 -31.22 27.10
C PHE A 586 54.17 -30.38 27.58
N ASN A 587 53.96 -30.30 28.91
CA ASN A 587 52.84 -29.56 29.48
C ASN A 587 53.03 -28.04 29.39
N SER A 588 54.25 -27.52 29.52
CA SER A 588 54.49 -26.07 29.47
C SER A 588 54.42 -25.51 28.05
N GLU A 589 54.85 -26.26 27.03
CA GLU A 589 54.74 -25.85 25.62
C GLU A 589 53.28 -25.92 25.11
N ASN A 590 52.49 -26.89 25.58
CA ASN A 590 51.07 -27.00 25.25
C ASN A 590 50.24 -25.91 25.95
N GLU A 591 50.61 -25.55 27.19
CA GLU A 591 50.12 -24.36 27.90
C GLU A 591 50.50 -23.07 27.17
N PHE A 592 51.73 -22.94 26.67
CA PHE A 592 52.19 -21.81 25.87
C PHE A 592 51.43 -21.68 24.55
N PHE A 593 51.17 -22.79 23.84
CA PHE A 593 50.35 -22.78 22.62
C PHE A 593 48.87 -22.51 22.89
N LYS A 594 48.30 -23.02 23.99
CA LYS A 594 46.94 -22.68 24.45
C LYS A 594 46.82 -21.20 24.80
N SER A 595 47.79 -20.67 25.53
CA SER A 595 47.83 -19.24 25.87
C SER A 595 48.10 -18.38 24.65
N ALA A 596 48.93 -18.80 23.68
CA ALA A 596 49.08 -18.14 22.39
C ALA A 596 47.78 -18.15 21.55
N LEU A 597 47.03 -19.27 21.55
CA LEU A 597 45.69 -19.34 20.96
C LEU A 597 44.71 -18.38 21.65
N LEU A 598 44.73 -18.32 22.98
CA LEU A 598 43.90 -17.39 23.77
C LEU A 598 44.27 -15.92 23.52
N ILE A 599 45.56 -15.60 23.36
CA ILE A 599 46.09 -14.26 23.03
C ILE A 599 45.68 -13.83 21.60
N LEU A 600 45.41 -14.78 20.70
CA LEU A 600 44.94 -14.51 19.33
C LEU A 600 43.48 -14.05 19.26
N SER A 601 42.73 -14.08 20.36
CA SER A 601 41.33 -13.68 20.44
C SER A 601 41.05 -12.82 21.68
N ASP A 602 41.07 -11.49 21.53
CA ASP A 602 40.62 -10.52 22.55
C ASP A 602 39.18 -10.74 23.03
N VAL A 603 38.40 -11.53 22.28
CA VAL A 603 36.98 -11.82 22.54
C VAL A 603 36.83 -13.24 23.08
N GLN A 604 36.42 -13.37 24.35
CA GLN A 604 36.18 -14.65 25.02
C GLN A 604 34.71 -15.09 24.90
N ALA A 605 33.79 -14.11 24.88
CA ALA A 605 32.37 -14.33 24.76
C ALA A 605 31.72 -13.36 23.77
N VAL A 606 30.70 -13.83 23.06
CA VAL A 606 29.87 -13.05 22.14
C VAL A 606 28.43 -13.12 22.63
N LEU A 607 27.85 -11.96 22.87
CA LEU A 607 26.45 -11.82 23.27
C LEU A 607 25.67 -11.19 22.12
N ILE A 608 24.67 -11.90 21.61
CA ILE A 608 23.81 -11.42 20.53
C ILE A 608 22.50 -10.93 21.15
N ASP A 609 22.25 -9.64 21.01
CA ASP A 609 20.97 -9.01 21.35
C ASP A 609 19.97 -9.22 20.20
N CYS A 610 18.94 -10.02 20.47
CA CYS A 610 17.88 -10.36 19.53
C CYS A 610 16.65 -9.45 19.63
N SER A 611 16.72 -8.35 20.42
CA SER A 611 15.59 -7.44 20.65
C SER A 611 14.96 -6.91 19.35
N SER A 612 15.79 -6.57 18.36
CA SER A 612 15.38 -6.05 17.05
C SER A 612 15.07 -7.13 16.00
N VAL A 613 15.25 -8.40 16.32
CA VAL A 613 15.02 -9.51 15.38
C VAL A 613 13.53 -9.86 15.38
N THR A 614 12.81 -9.37 14.38
CA THR A 614 11.34 -9.52 14.29
C THR A 614 10.91 -10.94 13.90
N PHE A 615 11.61 -11.58 12.97
CA PHE A 615 11.40 -12.98 12.60
C PHE A 615 12.68 -13.62 12.07
N VAL A 616 12.71 -14.96 12.09
CA VAL A 616 13.78 -15.76 11.51
C VAL A 616 13.16 -16.88 10.67
N ASP A 617 13.65 -17.09 9.45
CA ASP A 617 13.24 -18.24 8.62
C ASP A 617 14.17 -19.45 8.80
N VAL A 618 13.86 -20.57 8.15
CA VAL A 618 14.67 -21.79 8.26
C VAL A 618 16.11 -21.58 7.76
N ALA A 619 16.31 -20.78 6.72
CA ALA A 619 17.65 -20.52 6.17
C ALA A 619 18.49 -19.64 7.12
N GLY A 620 17.87 -18.62 7.70
CA GLY A 620 18.43 -17.75 8.74
C GLY A 620 18.75 -18.52 10.01
N ALA A 621 17.86 -19.39 10.48
CA ALA A 621 18.07 -20.22 11.66
C ALA A 621 19.23 -21.22 11.47
N ARG A 622 19.34 -21.84 10.29
CA ARG A 622 20.48 -22.71 9.95
C ARG A 622 21.79 -21.95 9.90
N LEU A 623 21.80 -20.77 9.28
CA LEU A 623 22.99 -19.91 9.28
C LEU A 623 23.39 -19.51 10.70
N PHE A 624 22.42 -19.11 11.52
CA PHE A 624 22.66 -18.74 12.90
C PHE A 624 23.30 -19.88 13.70
N THR A 625 22.76 -21.09 13.56
CA THR A 625 23.28 -22.31 14.19
C THR A 625 24.70 -22.64 13.69
N GLN A 626 24.94 -22.50 12.39
CA GLN A 626 26.27 -22.67 11.81
C GLN A 626 27.27 -21.68 12.39
N MET A 627 26.89 -20.41 12.53
CA MET A 627 27.77 -19.38 13.10
C MET A 627 28.04 -19.62 14.57
N CYS A 628 27.06 -20.08 15.36
CA CYS A 628 27.28 -20.48 16.74
C CYS A 628 28.32 -21.60 16.83
N THR A 629 28.22 -22.59 15.95
CA THR A 629 29.18 -23.71 15.85
C THR A 629 30.57 -23.23 15.45
N GLU A 630 30.67 -22.29 14.51
CA GLU A 630 31.93 -21.69 14.06
C GLU A 630 32.60 -20.89 15.20
N CYS A 631 31.85 -20.12 15.97
CA CYS A 631 32.37 -19.38 17.13
C CYS A 631 32.90 -20.32 18.22
N GLN A 632 32.15 -21.40 18.52
CA GLN A 632 32.57 -22.38 19.51
C GLN A 632 33.84 -23.13 19.11
N LYS A 633 34.03 -23.42 17.82
CA LYS A 633 35.28 -24.03 17.32
C LYS A 633 36.51 -23.17 17.57
N VAL A 634 36.34 -21.85 17.65
CA VAL A 634 37.40 -20.87 17.94
C VAL A 634 37.54 -20.63 19.46
N GLY A 635 36.73 -21.29 20.29
CA GLY A 635 36.75 -21.12 21.75
C GLY A 635 35.98 -19.90 22.24
N VAL A 636 35.14 -19.30 21.39
CA VAL A 636 34.31 -18.15 21.75
C VAL A 636 32.91 -18.63 22.16
N HIS A 637 32.51 -18.33 23.41
CA HIS A 637 31.19 -18.70 23.91
C HIS A 637 30.11 -17.76 23.36
N VAL A 638 29.04 -18.34 22.79
CA VAL A 638 27.91 -17.56 22.24
C VAL A 638 26.74 -17.55 23.22
N TYR A 639 26.21 -16.37 23.47
CA TYR A 639 25.08 -16.08 24.34
C TYR A 639 23.99 -15.32 23.59
N LEU A 640 22.73 -15.51 23.99
CA LEU A 640 21.57 -14.82 23.44
C LEU A 640 20.87 -14.00 24.52
N ALA A 641 20.39 -12.81 24.17
CA ALA A 641 19.54 -11.99 25.03
C ALA A 641 18.34 -11.41 24.26
N ASN A 642 17.25 -11.08 24.98
CA ASN A 642 16.04 -10.45 24.44
C ASN A 642 15.45 -11.19 23.21
N CYS A 643 15.44 -12.52 23.21
CA CYS A 643 14.94 -13.28 22.06
C CYS A 643 13.41 -13.35 22.09
N ASN A 644 12.75 -12.91 21.02
CA ASN A 644 11.31 -13.09 20.86
C ASN A 644 10.96 -14.60 20.89
N GLU A 645 9.91 -14.98 21.60
CA GLU A 645 9.44 -16.36 21.72
C GLU A 645 9.22 -17.05 20.36
N SER A 646 8.69 -16.33 19.37
CA SER A 646 8.49 -16.88 18.01
C SER A 646 9.82 -17.19 17.33
N VAL A 647 10.83 -16.34 17.52
CA VAL A 647 12.19 -16.53 16.98
C VAL A 647 12.88 -17.68 17.70
N LEU A 648 12.82 -17.69 19.04
CA LEU A 648 13.42 -18.73 19.86
C LEU A 648 12.86 -20.12 19.54
N LYS A 649 11.55 -20.21 19.29
CA LYS A 649 10.89 -21.46 18.88
C LYS A 649 11.44 -21.98 17.55
N ILE A 650 11.63 -21.11 16.55
CA ILE A 650 12.17 -21.48 15.24
C ILE A 650 13.64 -21.90 15.37
N LEU A 651 14.45 -21.15 16.11
CA LEU A 651 15.85 -21.49 16.38
C LEU A 651 16.00 -22.84 17.09
N THR A 652 15.20 -23.07 18.13
CA THR A 652 15.18 -24.33 18.88
C THR A 652 14.76 -25.50 18.00
N SER A 653 13.69 -25.34 17.21
CA SER A 653 13.24 -26.36 16.25
C SER A 653 14.24 -26.62 15.11
N SER A 654 15.13 -25.66 14.82
CA SER A 654 16.21 -25.80 13.84
C SER A 654 17.47 -26.46 14.40
N GLY A 655 17.45 -26.88 15.68
CA GLY A 655 18.55 -27.60 16.32
C GLY A 655 19.55 -26.73 17.08
N LEU A 656 19.22 -25.48 17.41
CA LEU A 656 20.10 -24.59 18.18
C LEU A 656 20.57 -25.23 19.51
N MET A 657 19.69 -25.97 20.19
CA MET A 657 19.98 -26.62 21.48
C MET A 657 21.01 -27.75 21.39
N ASN A 658 21.32 -28.26 20.20
CA ASN A 658 22.40 -29.23 20.03
C ASN A 658 23.78 -28.59 20.18
N TYR A 659 23.86 -27.28 20.01
CA TYR A 659 25.11 -26.53 20.01
C TYR A 659 25.16 -25.50 21.15
N MET A 660 24.02 -25.03 21.66
CA MET A 660 23.96 -24.03 22.74
C MET A 660 23.29 -24.61 23.98
N ASN A 661 23.88 -24.35 25.16
CA ASN A 661 23.26 -24.71 26.44
C ASN A 661 22.05 -23.78 26.72
N PRO A 662 20.89 -24.30 27.15
CA PRO A 662 19.75 -23.47 27.58
C PRO A 662 20.11 -22.36 28.58
N GLN A 663 21.15 -22.57 29.40
CA GLN A 663 21.65 -21.56 30.35
C GLN A 663 22.34 -20.36 29.69
N HIS A 664 22.57 -20.37 28.38
CA HIS A 664 23.19 -19.27 27.64
C HIS A 664 22.18 -18.32 26.99
N ILE A 665 20.89 -18.50 27.27
CA ILE A 665 19.79 -17.68 26.75
C ILE A 665 19.22 -16.87 27.93
N PHE A 666 19.28 -15.54 27.83
CA PHE A 666 18.94 -14.61 28.90
C PHE A 666 17.77 -13.72 28.53
N VAL A 667 17.03 -13.31 29.57
CA VAL A 667 15.91 -12.36 29.41
C VAL A 667 16.43 -11.00 28.98
N THR A 668 17.54 -10.52 29.57
CA THR A 668 18.13 -9.21 29.26
C THR A 668 19.62 -9.30 28.94
N VAL A 669 20.13 -8.30 28.21
CA VAL A 669 21.57 -8.15 27.93
C VAL A 669 22.37 -7.98 29.22
N HIS A 670 21.81 -7.25 30.21
CA HIS A 670 22.50 -7.02 31.48
C HIS A 670 22.68 -8.31 32.28
N ASP A 671 21.64 -9.15 32.36
CA ASP A 671 21.69 -10.45 33.04
C ASP A 671 22.78 -11.34 32.44
N ALA A 672 22.87 -11.39 31.10
CA ALA A 672 23.90 -12.14 30.39
C ALA A 672 25.31 -11.62 30.71
N VAL A 673 25.53 -10.30 30.67
CA VAL A 673 26.85 -9.70 30.96
C VAL A 673 27.28 -9.98 32.39
N MET A 674 26.38 -9.80 33.36
CA MET A 674 26.68 -10.06 34.78
C MET A 674 27.01 -11.54 35.01
N TYR A 675 26.29 -12.45 34.36
CA TYR A 675 26.59 -13.89 34.42
C TYR A 675 27.98 -14.22 33.86
N ILE A 676 28.33 -13.65 32.69
CA ILE A 676 29.63 -13.87 32.06
C ILE A 676 30.77 -13.32 32.93
N GLN A 677 30.58 -12.15 33.54
CA GLN A 677 31.56 -11.57 34.47
C GLN A 677 31.73 -12.40 35.74
N GLN A 678 30.64 -12.90 36.34
CA GLN A 678 30.70 -13.78 37.50
C GLN A 678 31.43 -15.11 37.20
N GLN A 679 31.26 -15.67 36.01
CA GLN A 679 32.01 -16.88 35.63
C GLN A 679 33.51 -16.62 35.50
N LYS A 680 33.91 -15.40 35.08
CA LYS A 680 35.31 -15.02 34.97
C LYS A 680 36.00 -14.84 36.33
N GLU A 681 35.23 -14.50 37.36
CA GLU A 681 35.74 -14.29 38.73
C GLU A 681 35.85 -15.59 39.55
N LYS A 682 35.24 -16.71 39.11
CA LYS A 682 35.40 -18.01 39.78
C LYS A 682 36.78 -18.62 39.50
N PRO A 683 37.60 -18.95 40.52
CA PRO A 683 38.84 -19.68 40.31
C PRO A 683 38.55 -21.11 39.82
N PRO A 684 39.44 -21.74 39.02
CA PRO A 684 39.23 -23.10 38.52
C PRO A 684 39.14 -24.08 39.71
N GLU A 685 38.06 -24.87 39.74
CA GLU A 685 37.89 -26.00 40.66
C GLU A 685 38.94 -27.09 40.36
N ASN A 686 40.17 -26.91 40.84
CA ASN A 686 41.20 -27.94 40.84
C ASN A 686 42.28 -27.69 41.91
N THR A 687 41.85 -27.41 43.14
CA THR A 687 42.72 -27.56 44.32
C THR A 687 42.00 -28.44 45.34
N MET A 688 41.96 -29.74 45.04
CA MET A 688 41.73 -30.75 46.07
C MET A 688 42.99 -30.78 46.95
N THR A 689 43.00 -29.96 48.00
CA THR A 689 43.94 -30.10 49.11
C THR A 689 43.57 -31.36 49.88
N VAL A 690 44.24 -32.47 49.55
CA VAL A 690 44.28 -33.65 50.43
C VAL A 690 45.14 -33.25 51.63
N TRP A 691 44.50 -33.11 52.79
CA TRP A 691 45.20 -33.07 54.06
C TRP A 691 45.69 -34.49 54.39
N VAL A 692 47.00 -34.64 54.61
CA VAL A 692 47.59 -35.79 55.32
C VAL A 692 47.91 -35.34 56.73
#